data_AF-A0A937QJ12-F1
#
_entry.id   AF-A0A937QJ12-F1
#
_cell.length_a   1.000
_cell.length_b   1.000
_cell.length_c   1.000
_cell.angle_alpha   90.00
_cell.angle_beta   90.00
_cell.angle_gamma   90.00
#
_symmetry.space_group_name_H-M   'P 1'
#
loop_
_entity.id
_entity.type
_entity.pdbx_description
1 polymer ?
#
loop_
_entity_poly.entity_id
_entity_poly.type
_entity_poly.pdbx_seq_one_letter_code
_entity_poly.pdbx_strand_id
1 'polypeptide(L)'
;MLVWRHYRGFINVLLFHRTILGFGLLVFAGVAVSAEYDESALLFTRHIAPLFREKCLACHGEDVEAREGGLDLRSLQAVTDGGDSESPGVVPMHPEHSSVYRAVTRTDDAFSAMPPKESESLTRREIGWLHDWIATGAEWPTEKIQEAIRAEYGNKWSHEDGIRVQTSGGLSDSWTNRNYDPKGLWAYQPLQESTVPDSHENPIDGFLQAALPKGLQVAPPASRRELIRRATFDLTGLPPKPEKMKAFLNDNRPVKEAFHDIVEQLLASPHYGERMAQHWLDVVRYADSSGFANDFERGNAWRYRDYVIRAFQNDKPYDQFVREQIAGDEISPDDPEGLIAVGFLRQGPWELTSMEVPRVARQRFLDDVTNSVGETFLAHSLQCAKCHDHKFDPVPTRDYYSIQAVFNTTQLVERQADFLASENRDGFDEERFLKKMEQGYRESLQKLESVLQKNAVAWYASQVEQALPERRPQILESERQWKKLRAKAKKNGKSTAFQKTRAAVMKQGVPQSDVPPSRVGFTPRQNGMQRVATKGLQRLKWEFDRYKPFALSVYSGGTPTYEKVLAPLRMPQDSAKPVVEKMHIRTGGDPFAEGDLVKPGVLSVIEKHVPAAIPETPDGRRKAFAEWVTDSKNPLVSRVMVNRIWQWHFGKPLAGNPNNFGSTGGLPTHPKLLDHLAAEFMKNGWSVKDMHRKIMLSEAYCRSCAHPDPAGLAEFDPEGRAFAVFEPRRLSAEEMRDSVLAITGELNERVGGVPCRPEINEEVALQPRQVMGAFASAWVPNPQPEQRHRRSLYILKLRGVRHPMLEVFNTPASDFSCERRESSTVTPQALNLFNSKNSYDRSLALAQRAWSDIDKDADNRDELALRRIYELVLCRQPEHHELEQVLQSWRAVEAALPREARPDGSVPLTASREAVEELSGERFMYDEILYANQEFKPDLQPNDVDRHVRALGDICLVFLNTNEFVYVY
;
A
#
# COMPACT_ATOMS: atom_id res chain seq x y z
N MET A 1 0.29 -32.65 -62.31
CA MET A 1 -0.26 -32.32 -63.64
C MET A 1 -0.01 -30.85 -63.93
N LEU A 2 0.53 -30.54 -65.13
CA LEU A 2 0.14 -29.42 -66.02
C LEU A 2 0.20 -27.96 -65.47
N VAL A 3 0.88 -26.93 -66.02
CA VAL A 3 1.85 -26.66 -67.13
C VAL A 3 2.56 -25.33 -66.71
N TRP A 4 3.89 -25.15 -66.68
CA TRP A 4 4.81 -24.68 -67.76
C TRP A 4 4.36 -23.34 -68.46
N ARG A 5 5.20 -22.39 -68.92
CA ARG A 5 6.65 -22.38 -69.24
C ARG A 5 7.21 -20.97 -69.62
N HIS A 6 8.52 -20.95 -69.90
CA HIS A 6 9.30 -20.15 -70.89
C HIS A 6 9.71 -18.68 -70.59
N TYR A 7 10.84 -18.13 -71.09
CA TYR A 7 12.09 -18.63 -71.74
C TYR A 7 13.32 -18.22 -70.86
N ARG A 8 14.59 -18.67 -70.96
CA ARG A 8 15.55 -19.24 -71.96
C ARG A 8 16.37 -18.23 -72.80
N GLY A 9 17.69 -18.19 -72.59
CA GLY A 9 18.69 -17.53 -73.44
C GLY A 9 20.12 -18.01 -73.10
N PHE A 10 20.91 -18.45 -74.08
CA PHE A 10 22.20 -19.14 -73.90
C PHE A 10 23.38 -18.26 -74.39
N ILE A 11 24.46 -18.22 -73.59
CA ILE A 11 25.86 -18.62 -73.90
C ILE A 11 26.57 -18.11 -75.19
N ASN A 12 27.89 -17.84 -75.02
CA ASN A 12 29.03 -17.73 -75.98
C ASN A 12 29.54 -16.31 -76.38
N VAL A 13 30.84 -16.05 -76.59
CA VAL A 13 32.11 -16.70 -76.12
C VAL A 13 33.36 -15.84 -76.50
N LEU A 14 34.53 -16.13 -75.88
CA LEU A 14 35.92 -16.05 -76.39
C LEU A 14 36.79 -14.75 -76.37
N LEU A 15 38.02 -14.98 -75.84
CA LEU A 15 39.38 -14.61 -76.33
C LEU A 15 40.17 -13.37 -75.78
N PHE A 16 41.10 -13.69 -74.87
CA PHE A 16 42.56 -13.49 -74.92
C PHE A 16 43.22 -12.09 -74.79
N HIS A 17 44.05 -11.96 -73.73
CA HIS A 17 45.49 -11.59 -73.69
C HIS A 17 45.95 -10.28 -74.41
N ARG A 18 46.86 -9.43 -73.87
CA ARG A 18 47.99 -9.68 -72.95
C ARG A 18 48.63 -8.36 -72.43
N THR A 19 49.18 -8.38 -71.21
CA THR A 19 50.39 -7.63 -70.70
C THR A 19 50.49 -6.08 -70.67
N ILE A 20 50.69 -5.57 -69.43
CA ILE A 20 51.86 -4.77 -68.94
C ILE A 20 51.76 -3.23 -68.67
N LEU A 21 52.11 -2.90 -67.41
CA LEU A 21 52.58 -1.65 -66.75
C LEU A 21 51.78 -0.32 -66.85
N GLY A 22 51.57 0.32 -65.67
CA GLY A 22 51.99 1.73 -65.50
C GLY A 22 51.11 2.72 -64.72
N PHE A 23 51.22 2.71 -63.38
CA PHE A 23 51.12 3.89 -62.47
C PHE A 23 49.82 4.73 -62.28
N GLY A 24 49.40 4.81 -61.00
CA GLY A 24 48.86 6.02 -60.32
C GLY A 24 47.34 6.28 -60.44
N LEU A 25 46.54 6.32 -59.38
CA LEU A 25 46.75 6.82 -58.01
C LEU A 25 45.80 6.13 -57.01
N LEU A 26 46.16 6.07 -55.71
CA LEU A 26 45.29 5.52 -54.68
C LEU A 26 44.22 6.51 -54.19
N VAL A 27 42.97 6.04 -54.09
CA VAL A 27 42.03 6.41 -53.02
C VAL A 27 41.37 5.12 -52.53
N PHE A 28 41.92 4.52 -51.48
CA PHE A 28 41.29 3.38 -50.81
C PHE A 28 40.30 3.88 -49.77
N ALA A 29 38.99 3.75 -50.07
CA ALA A 29 37.98 3.78 -49.04
C ALA A 29 38.07 2.48 -48.23
N GLY A 30 38.41 2.58 -46.95
CA GLY A 30 38.45 1.45 -46.04
C GLY A 30 37.05 0.97 -45.69
N VAL A 31 36.51 0.03 -46.47
CA VAL A 31 35.37 -0.78 -46.02
C VAL A 31 35.92 -1.79 -45.02
N ALA A 32 35.70 -1.51 -43.73
CA ALA A 32 35.92 -2.49 -42.68
C ALA A 32 34.81 -3.55 -42.79
N VAL A 33 35.11 -4.64 -43.51
CA VAL A 33 34.31 -5.87 -43.41
C VAL A 33 34.61 -6.49 -42.06
N SER A 34 33.67 -6.40 -41.12
CA SER A 34 33.64 -7.30 -39.97
C SER A 34 33.39 -8.70 -40.51
N ALA A 35 34.39 -9.58 -40.45
CA ALA A 35 34.16 -10.99 -40.69
C ALA A 35 33.38 -11.54 -39.48
N GLU A 36 32.10 -11.85 -39.67
CA GLU A 36 31.36 -12.63 -38.68
C GLU A 36 32.11 -13.94 -38.44
N TYR A 37 32.37 -14.26 -37.18
CA TYR A 37 32.98 -15.53 -36.79
C TYR A 37 31.99 -16.67 -37.03
N ASP A 38 32.53 -17.85 -37.37
CA ASP A 38 31.73 -19.05 -37.60
C ASP A 38 30.92 -19.45 -36.35
N GLU A 39 29.74 -20.03 -36.55
CA GLU A 39 28.87 -20.48 -35.46
C GLU A 39 29.58 -21.49 -34.54
N SER A 40 30.40 -22.37 -35.11
CA SER A 40 31.20 -23.33 -34.34
C SER A 40 32.24 -22.64 -33.45
N ALA A 41 32.92 -21.60 -33.97
CA ALA A 41 33.87 -20.79 -33.20
C ALA A 41 33.20 -20.01 -32.05
N LEU A 42 31.98 -19.49 -32.28
CA LEU A 42 31.17 -18.81 -31.27
C LEU A 42 30.71 -19.78 -30.18
N LEU A 43 30.17 -20.95 -30.56
CA LEU A 43 29.76 -22.02 -29.63
C LEU A 43 30.94 -22.52 -28.80
N PHE A 44 32.10 -22.74 -29.42
CA PHE A 44 33.30 -23.18 -28.69
C PHE A 44 33.73 -22.16 -27.65
N THR A 45 33.86 -20.90 -28.07
CA THR A 45 34.35 -19.80 -27.22
C THR A 45 33.42 -19.51 -26.04
N ARG A 46 32.10 -19.55 -26.27
CA ARG A 46 31.09 -19.21 -25.25
C ARG A 46 30.77 -20.37 -24.32
N HIS A 47 30.63 -21.58 -24.87
CA HIS A 47 30.03 -22.70 -24.14
C HIS A 47 31.01 -23.87 -23.95
N ILE A 48 31.70 -24.34 -24.99
CA ILE A 48 32.48 -25.59 -24.91
C ILE A 48 33.79 -25.43 -24.15
N ALA A 49 34.57 -24.37 -24.40
CA ALA A 49 35.84 -24.16 -23.70
C ALA A 49 35.65 -23.99 -22.17
N PRO A 50 34.64 -23.25 -21.68
CA PRO A 50 34.28 -23.26 -20.26
C PRO A 50 33.79 -24.63 -19.77
N LEU A 51 32.92 -25.30 -20.52
CA LEU A 51 32.34 -26.61 -20.16
C LEU A 51 33.43 -27.68 -19.96
N PHE A 52 34.36 -27.80 -20.90
CA PHE A 52 35.51 -28.71 -20.76
C PHE A 52 36.37 -28.34 -19.55
N ARG A 53 36.65 -27.05 -19.34
CA ARG A 53 37.47 -26.59 -18.21
C ARG A 53 36.83 -26.89 -16.85
N GLU A 54 35.51 -26.77 -16.72
CA GLU A 54 34.80 -26.99 -15.46
C GLU A 54 34.46 -28.47 -15.20
N LYS A 55 34.06 -29.22 -16.24
CA LYS A 55 33.49 -30.57 -16.08
C LYS A 55 34.38 -31.73 -16.55
N CYS A 56 35.42 -31.47 -17.35
CA CYS A 56 36.13 -32.53 -18.07
C CYS A 56 37.65 -32.53 -17.86
N LEU A 57 38.30 -31.37 -17.82
CA LEU A 57 39.77 -31.26 -17.70
C LEU A 57 40.33 -31.75 -16.36
N ALA A 58 39.49 -32.02 -15.35
CA ALA A 58 39.94 -32.67 -14.11
C ALA A 58 40.37 -34.13 -14.31
N CYS A 59 39.71 -34.87 -15.23
CA CYS A 59 39.96 -36.28 -15.52
C CYS A 59 40.49 -36.53 -16.94
N HIS A 60 40.49 -35.52 -17.81
CA HIS A 60 40.97 -35.59 -19.21
C HIS A 60 41.89 -34.41 -19.56
N GLY A 61 42.61 -33.90 -18.56
CA GLY A 61 43.46 -32.71 -18.65
C GLY A 61 44.96 -33.01 -18.74
N GLU A 62 45.77 -32.18 -18.10
CA GLU A 62 47.22 -32.22 -18.29
C GLU A 62 47.90 -33.41 -17.63
N ASP A 63 47.49 -33.79 -16.42
CA ASP A 63 48.07 -34.91 -15.68
C ASP A 63 47.81 -36.25 -16.37
N VAL A 64 48.88 -36.89 -16.85
CA VAL A 64 48.81 -38.15 -17.61
C VAL A 64 48.50 -39.35 -16.71
N GLU A 65 48.85 -39.31 -15.42
CA GLU A 65 48.53 -40.41 -14.49
C GLU A 65 47.09 -40.34 -13.97
N ALA A 66 46.46 -39.15 -14.05
CA ALA A 66 45.05 -38.95 -13.72
C ALA A 66 44.09 -38.99 -14.93
N ARG A 67 44.58 -39.28 -16.14
CA ARG A 67 43.74 -39.37 -17.36
C ARG A 67 42.91 -40.65 -17.39
N GLU A 68 41.60 -40.50 -17.28
CA GLU A 68 40.67 -41.60 -17.46
C GLU A 68 40.44 -41.88 -18.96
N GLY A 69 40.52 -43.16 -19.36
CA GLY A 69 40.22 -43.63 -20.72
C GLY A 69 41.16 -43.10 -21.83
N GLY A 70 42.37 -42.67 -21.49
CA GLY A 70 43.40 -42.22 -22.44
C GLY A 70 43.11 -40.88 -23.15
N LEU A 71 41.94 -40.27 -22.92
CA LEU A 71 41.45 -39.10 -23.64
C LEU A 71 42.08 -37.78 -23.13
N ASP A 72 42.47 -36.89 -24.04
CA ASP A 72 43.02 -35.55 -23.74
C ASP A 72 42.17 -34.46 -24.39
N LEU A 73 41.46 -33.68 -23.56
CA LEU A 73 40.51 -32.64 -23.99
C LEU A 73 41.12 -31.24 -24.10
N ARG A 74 42.45 -31.11 -24.25
CA ARG A 74 43.12 -29.80 -24.28
C ARG A 74 43.35 -29.22 -25.68
N SER A 75 43.18 -30.01 -26.74
CA SER A 75 43.34 -29.53 -28.13
C SER A 75 42.53 -30.36 -29.11
N LEU A 76 42.03 -29.75 -30.19
CA LEU A 76 41.24 -30.43 -31.22
C LEU A 76 41.90 -31.70 -31.75
N GLN A 77 43.22 -31.66 -32.03
CA GLN A 77 43.96 -32.83 -32.49
C GLN A 77 43.84 -34.00 -31.50
N ALA A 78 44.14 -33.76 -30.23
CA ALA A 78 44.10 -34.81 -29.21
C ALA A 78 42.68 -35.34 -28.95
N VAL A 79 41.65 -34.51 -29.08
CA VAL A 79 40.25 -34.96 -29.01
C VAL A 79 39.86 -35.78 -30.24
N THR A 80 40.32 -35.41 -31.44
CA THR A 80 40.06 -36.17 -32.66
C THR A 80 40.83 -37.49 -32.70
N ASP A 81 42.05 -37.54 -32.15
CA ASP A 81 42.84 -38.77 -32.02
C ASP A 81 42.15 -39.80 -31.10
N GLY A 82 41.33 -39.34 -30.14
CA GLY A 82 40.53 -40.17 -29.26
C GLY A 82 41.29 -40.69 -28.04
N GLY A 83 40.80 -41.81 -27.49
CA GLY A 83 41.39 -42.48 -26.33
C GLY A 83 41.21 -43.99 -26.43
N ASP A 84 41.17 -44.68 -25.29
CA ASP A 84 41.12 -46.16 -25.19
C ASP A 84 39.85 -46.78 -25.81
N SER A 85 38.86 -45.98 -26.21
CA SER A 85 37.63 -46.42 -26.89
C SER A 85 37.81 -46.81 -28.37
N GLU A 86 39.04 -46.80 -28.91
CA GLU A 86 39.38 -47.06 -30.32
C GLU A 86 38.57 -46.23 -31.34
N SER A 87 37.97 -45.13 -30.88
CA SER A 87 37.02 -44.28 -31.60
C SER A 87 37.41 -42.80 -31.37
N PRO A 88 37.35 -41.94 -32.40
CA PRO A 88 37.60 -40.51 -32.25
C PRO A 88 36.73 -39.87 -31.16
N GLY A 89 37.34 -39.04 -30.32
CA GLY A 89 36.63 -38.30 -29.27
C GLY A 89 35.60 -37.34 -29.86
N VAL A 90 36.00 -36.61 -30.90
CA VAL A 90 35.13 -35.75 -31.72
C VAL A 90 35.38 -36.01 -33.20
N VAL A 91 34.28 -36.23 -33.93
CA VAL A 91 34.21 -36.28 -35.39
C VAL A 91 33.46 -35.05 -35.88
N PRO A 92 34.15 -34.05 -36.46
CA PRO A 92 33.52 -32.85 -37.04
C PRO A 92 32.34 -33.19 -37.95
N MET A 93 31.26 -32.41 -37.88
CA MET A 93 29.97 -32.60 -38.58
C MET A 93 29.18 -33.86 -38.18
N HIS A 94 29.70 -34.71 -37.28
CA HIS A 94 29.08 -36.00 -36.93
C HIS A 94 29.02 -36.24 -35.41
N PRO A 95 28.11 -35.57 -34.67
CA PRO A 95 27.96 -35.74 -33.22
C PRO A 95 27.73 -37.20 -32.80
N GLU A 96 26.84 -37.91 -33.50
CA GLU A 96 26.50 -39.31 -33.22
C GLU A 96 27.66 -40.30 -33.46
N HIS A 97 28.75 -39.87 -34.11
CA HIS A 97 29.98 -40.67 -34.28
C HIS A 97 31.10 -40.25 -33.31
N SER A 98 30.87 -39.23 -32.47
CA SER A 98 31.84 -38.70 -31.51
C SER A 98 31.70 -39.39 -30.15
N SER A 99 32.75 -40.07 -29.67
CA SER A 99 32.66 -40.84 -28.42
C SER A 99 32.43 -39.94 -27.19
N VAL A 100 32.94 -38.70 -27.18
CA VAL A 100 32.69 -37.73 -26.10
C VAL A 100 31.20 -37.39 -25.99
N TYR A 101 30.51 -37.19 -27.12
CA TYR A 101 29.08 -36.90 -27.12
C TYR A 101 28.27 -38.09 -26.61
N ARG A 102 28.54 -39.30 -27.12
CA ARG A 102 27.88 -40.54 -26.68
C ARG A 102 28.08 -40.80 -25.19
N ALA A 103 29.28 -40.57 -24.65
CA ALA A 103 29.57 -40.76 -23.23
C ALA A 103 28.80 -39.78 -22.30
N VAL A 104 28.60 -38.52 -22.70
CA VAL A 104 27.89 -37.53 -21.86
C VAL A 104 26.36 -37.63 -21.94
N THR A 105 25.80 -38.28 -22.97
CA THR A 105 24.36 -38.60 -22.98
C THR A 105 23.98 -39.65 -21.92
N ARG A 106 24.93 -40.52 -21.54
CA ARG A 106 24.75 -41.65 -20.60
C ARG A 106 23.64 -42.63 -21.00
N THR A 107 23.28 -42.68 -22.28
CA THR A 107 22.30 -43.63 -22.84
C THR A 107 22.93 -44.79 -23.59
N ASP A 108 24.27 -44.85 -23.63
CA ASP A 108 25.04 -45.80 -24.42
C ASP A 108 25.86 -46.70 -23.50
N ASP A 109 25.43 -47.97 -23.37
CA ASP A 109 26.06 -48.97 -22.50
C ASP A 109 27.52 -49.31 -22.88
N ALA A 110 28.01 -48.84 -24.04
CA ALA A 110 29.41 -48.99 -24.44
C ALA A 110 30.36 -48.03 -23.71
N PHE A 111 29.86 -47.02 -22.98
CA PHE A 111 30.66 -46.03 -22.27
C PHE A 111 30.32 -45.98 -20.78
N SER A 112 31.34 -45.71 -19.95
CA SER A 112 31.09 -45.29 -18.57
C SER A 112 30.35 -43.94 -18.57
N ALA A 113 29.41 -43.77 -17.63
CA ALA A 113 28.63 -42.54 -17.53
C ALA A 113 29.55 -41.33 -17.28
N MET A 114 29.52 -40.34 -18.17
CA MET A 114 30.34 -39.13 -18.04
C MET A 114 29.51 -37.87 -17.75
N PRO A 115 30.01 -36.95 -16.89
CA PRO A 115 31.01 -37.18 -15.84
C PRO A 115 30.58 -38.30 -14.87
N PRO A 116 31.45 -38.93 -14.07
CA PRO A 116 31.08 -40.13 -13.30
C PRO A 116 30.02 -39.92 -12.19
N LYS A 117 29.90 -38.72 -11.62
CA LYS A 117 28.91 -38.44 -10.56
C LYS A 117 27.59 -37.97 -11.14
N GLU A 118 26.47 -38.44 -10.58
CA GLU A 118 25.14 -38.03 -11.06
C GLU A 118 24.86 -36.54 -10.86
N SER A 119 25.29 -35.98 -9.72
CA SER A 119 25.21 -34.56 -9.40
C SER A 119 26.05 -33.64 -10.30
N GLU A 120 26.97 -34.21 -11.09
CA GLU A 120 27.86 -33.52 -12.03
C GLU A 120 27.49 -33.82 -13.49
N SER A 121 26.31 -34.44 -13.73
CA SER A 121 25.76 -34.66 -15.07
C SER A 121 25.59 -33.37 -15.85
N LEU A 122 25.84 -33.44 -17.16
CA LEU A 122 25.53 -32.33 -18.06
C LEU A 122 24.02 -32.17 -18.20
N THR A 123 23.54 -30.93 -18.13
CA THR A 123 22.14 -30.61 -18.41
C THR A 123 21.82 -30.84 -19.89
N ARG A 124 20.54 -31.03 -20.21
CA ARG A 124 20.07 -31.14 -21.61
C ARG A 124 20.51 -29.95 -22.50
N ARG A 125 20.75 -28.77 -21.92
CA ARG A 125 21.24 -27.59 -22.66
C ARG A 125 22.74 -27.67 -22.94
N GLU A 126 23.55 -28.15 -21.99
CA GLU A 126 25.00 -28.35 -22.18
C GLU A 126 25.29 -29.49 -23.16
N ILE A 127 24.50 -30.58 -23.12
CA ILE A 127 24.55 -31.65 -24.13
C ILE A 127 24.19 -31.09 -25.51
N GLY A 128 23.18 -30.22 -25.59
CA GLY A 128 22.82 -29.51 -26.83
C GLY A 128 23.95 -28.63 -27.37
N TRP A 129 24.60 -27.83 -26.52
CA TRP A 129 25.76 -27.03 -26.93
C TRP A 129 26.89 -27.90 -27.52
N LEU A 130 27.20 -29.03 -26.87
CA LEU A 130 28.22 -29.96 -27.35
C LEU A 130 27.82 -30.61 -28.69
N HIS A 131 26.56 -31.02 -28.84
CA HIS A 131 26.02 -31.52 -30.10
C HIS A 131 26.19 -30.48 -31.21
N ASP A 132 25.70 -29.26 -30.99
CA ASP A 132 25.64 -28.22 -32.02
C ASP A 132 27.03 -27.72 -32.42
N TRP A 133 27.98 -27.64 -31.47
CA TRP A 133 29.38 -27.35 -31.77
C TRP A 133 29.99 -28.42 -32.69
N ILE A 134 29.76 -29.71 -32.42
CA ILE A 134 30.27 -30.78 -33.27
C ILE A 134 29.57 -30.76 -34.64
N ALA A 135 28.25 -30.56 -34.67
CA ALA A 135 27.44 -30.51 -35.89
C ALA A 135 27.81 -29.35 -36.82
N THR A 136 28.29 -28.24 -36.27
CA THR A 136 28.77 -27.05 -37.01
C THR A 136 30.23 -27.15 -37.47
N GLY A 137 30.95 -28.23 -37.12
CA GLY A 137 32.31 -28.50 -37.61
C GLY A 137 33.39 -28.61 -36.53
N ALA A 138 33.02 -28.53 -35.25
CA ALA A 138 33.91 -28.63 -34.10
C ALA A 138 35.12 -27.67 -34.16
N GLU A 139 34.93 -26.42 -34.62
CA GLU A 139 36.04 -25.47 -34.70
C GLU A 139 36.60 -25.19 -33.30
N TRP A 140 37.94 -25.16 -33.18
CA TRP A 140 38.65 -24.92 -31.93
C TRP A 140 39.54 -23.68 -32.04
N PRO A 141 39.00 -22.46 -31.89
CA PRO A 141 39.77 -21.24 -32.02
C PRO A 141 40.92 -21.16 -31.01
N THR A 142 42.06 -20.62 -31.45
CA THR A 142 43.18 -20.29 -30.57
C THR A 142 42.75 -19.28 -29.49
N GLU A 143 43.40 -19.28 -28.32
CA GLU A 143 43.01 -18.41 -27.20
C GLU A 143 42.91 -16.92 -27.59
N LYS A 144 43.79 -16.45 -28.47
CA LYS A 144 43.76 -15.08 -29.03
C LYS A 144 42.49 -14.78 -29.85
N ILE A 145 41.97 -15.77 -30.58
CA ILE A 145 40.70 -15.64 -31.31
C ILE A 145 39.53 -15.70 -30.34
N GLN A 146 39.58 -16.59 -29.33
CA GLN A 146 38.58 -16.63 -28.27
C GLN A 146 38.50 -15.30 -27.49
N GLU A 147 39.63 -14.65 -27.21
CA GLU A 147 39.69 -13.32 -26.60
C GLU A 147 39.04 -12.25 -27.48
N ALA A 148 39.30 -12.26 -28.80
CA ALA A 148 38.67 -11.33 -29.74
C ALA A 148 37.15 -11.54 -29.82
N ILE A 149 36.70 -12.78 -29.95
CA ILE A 149 35.28 -13.15 -29.92
C ILE A 149 34.63 -12.70 -28.60
N ARG A 150 35.26 -12.94 -27.43
CA ARG A 150 34.76 -12.50 -26.13
C ARG A 150 34.66 -10.97 -26.03
N ALA A 151 35.59 -10.22 -26.63
CA ALA A 151 35.57 -8.76 -26.65
C ALA A 151 34.46 -8.18 -27.54
N GLU A 152 34.20 -8.80 -28.70
CA GLU A 152 33.20 -8.34 -29.66
C GLU A 152 31.76 -8.77 -29.27
N TYR A 153 31.58 -10.04 -28.87
CA TYR A 153 30.26 -10.61 -28.57
C TYR A 153 29.89 -10.54 -27.09
N GLY A 154 30.83 -10.21 -26.20
CA GLY A 154 30.62 -10.19 -24.75
C GLY A 154 29.45 -9.34 -24.28
N ASN A 155 29.20 -8.19 -24.91
CA ASN A 155 28.02 -7.37 -24.60
C ASN A 155 26.70 -8.07 -25.00
N LYS A 156 26.65 -8.68 -26.20
CA LYS A 156 25.49 -9.44 -26.68
C LYS A 156 25.22 -10.65 -25.79
N TRP A 157 26.26 -11.39 -25.41
CA TRP A 157 26.17 -12.51 -24.47
C TRP A 157 25.77 -12.06 -23.06
N SER A 158 26.23 -10.91 -22.57
CA SER A 158 25.79 -10.38 -21.27
C SER A 158 24.31 -9.96 -21.23
N HIS A 159 23.73 -9.62 -22.39
CA HIS A 159 22.29 -9.42 -22.53
C HIS A 159 21.48 -10.73 -22.57
N GLU A 160 22.14 -11.87 -22.83
CA GLU A 160 21.53 -13.21 -22.88
C GLU A 160 21.77 -14.01 -21.59
N ASP A 161 22.91 -13.80 -20.90
CA ASP A 161 23.35 -14.51 -19.68
C ASP A 161 23.32 -13.64 -18.39
N GLY A 162 22.90 -12.37 -18.51
CA GLY A 162 22.79 -11.39 -17.44
C GLY A 162 24.12 -10.75 -17.01
N ILE A 163 24.04 -9.75 -16.12
CA ILE A 163 25.20 -9.07 -15.52
C ILE A 163 25.29 -9.29 -14.02
N ARG A 164 26.51 -9.34 -13.50
CA ARG A 164 26.77 -9.40 -12.07
C ARG A 164 26.66 -8.02 -11.42
N VAL A 165 25.94 -7.94 -10.31
CA VAL A 165 25.82 -6.73 -9.48
C VAL A 165 26.66 -6.89 -8.22
N GLN A 166 27.39 -5.85 -7.83
CA GLN A 166 28.09 -5.82 -6.54
C GLN A 166 27.08 -5.49 -5.44
N THR A 167 27.03 -6.33 -4.39
CA THR A 167 26.13 -6.20 -3.24
C THR A 167 26.91 -6.50 -1.94
N SER A 168 26.22 -6.49 -0.79
CA SER A 168 26.78 -6.84 0.52
C SER A 168 27.28 -8.29 0.66
N GLY A 169 27.08 -9.13 -0.36
CA GLY A 169 27.15 -10.58 -0.30
C GLY A 169 25.85 -11.21 0.18
N GLY A 170 25.49 -12.35 -0.42
CA GLY A 170 24.35 -13.19 -0.03
C GLY A 170 24.72 -14.26 1.00
N LEU A 171 23.75 -15.11 1.34
CA LEU A 171 23.89 -16.22 2.29
C LEU A 171 24.75 -17.38 1.74
N SER A 172 25.05 -17.39 0.44
CA SER A 172 25.95 -18.35 -0.20
C SER A 172 26.77 -17.70 -1.32
N ASP A 173 27.82 -18.39 -1.76
CA ASP A 173 28.56 -18.00 -2.95
C ASP A 173 27.68 -18.04 -4.22
N SER A 174 26.74 -18.99 -4.33
CA SER A 174 25.83 -19.05 -5.48
C SER A 174 24.90 -17.84 -5.58
N TRP A 175 24.45 -17.28 -4.45
CA TRP A 175 23.70 -16.01 -4.44
C TRP A 175 24.61 -14.80 -4.67
N THR A 176 25.82 -14.80 -4.10
CA THR A 176 26.79 -13.70 -4.20
C THR A 176 27.40 -13.55 -5.60
N ASN A 177 27.50 -14.65 -6.37
CA ASN A 177 28.09 -14.68 -7.71
C ASN A 177 27.03 -14.71 -8.83
N ARG A 178 25.74 -14.46 -8.51
CA ARG A 178 24.63 -14.52 -9.47
C ARG A 178 24.61 -13.35 -10.48
N ASN A 179 24.17 -13.66 -11.70
CA ASN A 179 23.81 -12.70 -12.74
C ASN A 179 22.31 -12.31 -12.71
N TYR A 180 22.02 -11.08 -13.13
CA TYR A 180 20.70 -10.47 -13.20
C TYR A 180 20.45 -9.89 -14.60
N ASP A 181 19.21 -9.90 -15.10
CA ASP A 181 18.87 -9.28 -16.38
C ASP A 181 19.11 -7.75 -16.31
N PRO A 182 19.95 -7.14 -17.17
CA PRO A 182 20.15 -5.69 -17.24
C PRO A 182 18.84 -4.88 -17.30
N LYS A 183 17.79 -5.40 -17.95
CA LYS A 183 16.48 -4.73 -18.04
C LYS A 183 15.77 -4.69 -16.69
N GLY A 184 15.91 -5.75 -15.89
CA GLY A 184 15.38 -5.81 -14.52
C GLY A 184 16.09 -4.85 -13.55
N LEU A 185 17.25 -4.32 -13.92
CA LEU A 185 18.06 -3.43 -13.09
C LEU A 185 17.83 -1.93 -13.37
N TRP A 186 16.83 -1.59 -14.20
CA TRP A 186 16.54 -0.21 -14.65
C TRP A 186 16.39 0.77 -13.49
N ALA A 187 15.67 0.37 -12.43
CA ALA A 187 15.32 1.22 -11.31
C ALA A 187 16.52 1.64 -10.45
N TYR A 188 17.58 0.82 -10.43
CA TYR A 188 18.82 1.08 -9.71
C TYR A 188 19.80 1.97 -10.49
N GLN A 189 19.61 2.13 -11.80
CA GLN A 189 20.48 2.99 -12.61
C GLN A 189 20.28 4.46 -12.25
N PRO A 190 21.34 5.28 -12.21
CA PRO A 190 21.22 6.74 -12.10
C PRO A 190 20.24 7.32 -13.13
N LEU A 191 19.59 8.42 -12.80
CA LEU A 191 18.65 9.10 -13.70
C LEU A 191 19.38 9.58 -14.97
N GLN A 192 18.77 9.36 -16.13
CA GLN A 192 19.28 9.87 -17.40
C GLN A 192 18.67 11.23 -17.73
N GLU A 193 19.49 12.29 -17.75
CA GLU A 193 19.10 13.58 -18.30
C GLU A 193 18.81 13.46 -19.81
N SER A 194 17.55 13.21 -20.14
CA SER A 194 17.08 13.09 -21.52
C SER A 194 16.74 14.46 -22.09
N THR A 195 17.34 14.82 -23.22
CA THR A 195 16.90 15.95 -24.04
C THR A 195 15.48 15.69 -24.55
N VAL A 196 14.62 16.69 -24.45
CA VAL A 196 13.23 16.62 -24.95
C VAL A 196 13.24 16.34 -26.45
N PRO A 197 12.52 15.30 -26.94
CA PRO A 197 12.33 15.07 -28.36
C PRO A 197 11.44 16.17 -28.95
N ASP A 198 11.94 16.81 -30.01
CA ASP A 198 11.31 17.92 -30.72
C ASP A 198 11.00 19.16 -29.86
N SER A 199 10.68 20.27 -30.52
CA SER A 199 10.46 21.58 -29.86
C SER A 199 9.01 21.77 -29.40
N HIS A 200 8.45 20.77 -28.71
CA HIS A 200 7.18 20.91 -28.02
C HIS A 200 7.30 21.86 -26.81
N GLU A 201 6.22 22.59 -26.52
CA GLU A 201 6.19 23.53 -25.39
C GLU A 201 6.16 22.79 -24.03
N ASN A 202 5.51 21.62 -23.97
CA ASN A 202 5.52 20.73 -22.81
C ASN A 202 6.36 19.47 -23.11
N PRO A 203 7.39 19.16 -22.30
CA PRO A 203 8.23 17.97 -22.51
C PRO A 203 7.48 16.64 -22.56
N ILE A 204 6.37 16.51 -21.81
CA ILE A 204 5.57 15.28 -21.75
C ILE A 204 5.09 14.89 -23.16
N ASP A 205 4.57 15.85 -23.90
CA ASP A 205 3.98 15.61 -25.21
C ASP A 205 5.04 15.24 -26.25
N GLY A 206 6.24 15.83 -26.20
CA GLY A 206 7.37 15.45 -27.06
C GLY A 206 7.85 14.00 -26.82
N PHE A 207 7.95 13.56 -25.56
CA PHE A 207 8.30 12.17 -25.26
C PHE A 207 7.21 11.17 -25.66
N LEU A 208 5.93 11.51 -25.47
CA LEU A 208 4.81 10.66 -25.89
C LEU A 208 4.69 10.60 -27.42
N GLN A 209 4.86 11.73 -28.12
CA GLN A 209 4.84 11.80 -29.58
C GLN A 209 5.97 10.97 -30.21
N ALA A 210 7.17 10.99 -29.60
CA ALA A 210 8.30 10.16 -30.03
C ALA A 210 8.10 8.65 -29.75
N ALA A 211 7.18 8.28 -28.85
CA ALA A 211 6.84 6.90 -28.53
C ALA A 211 5.55 6.38 -29.21
N LEU A 212 4.80 7.27 -29.88
CA LEU A 212 3.52 6.97 -30.51
C LEU A 212 3.66 5.91 -31.62
N PRO A 213 2.84 4.84 -31.64
CA PRO A 213 2.83 3.86 -32.72
C PRO A 213 2.65 4.50 -34.10
N LYS A 214 3.44 4.07 -35.08
CA LYS A 214 3.37 4.62 -36.45
C LYS A 214 2.01 4.36 -37.07
N GLY A 215 1.30 5.43 -37.43
CA GLY A 215 -0.04 5.38 -38.02
C GLY A 215 -1.17 5.65 -37.03
N LEU A 216 -0.91 5.54 -35.72
CA LEU A 216 -1.85 5.99 -34.70
C LEU A 216 -1.82 7.52 -34.62
N GLN A 217 -2.99 8.14 -34.59
CA GLN A 217 -3.17 9.55 -34.26
C GLN A 217 -3.52 9.69 -32.77
N VAL A 218 -3.55 10.91 -32.25
CA VAL A 218 -4.04 11.19 -30.91
C VAL A 218 -5.44 11.80 -30.97
N ALA A 219 -6.23 11.61 -29.94
CA ALA A 219 -7.57 12.19 -29.83
C ALA A 219 -7.53 13.72 -29.84
N PRO A 220 -8.59 14.38 -30.33
CA PRO A 220 -8.73 15.83 -30.23
C PRO A 220 -8.76 16.29 -28.75
N PRO A 221 -8.50 17.58 -28.48
CA PRO A 221 -8.69 18.14 -27.14
C PRO A 221 -10.10 17.91 -26.60
N ALA A 222 -10.20 17.63 -25.30
CA ALA A 222 -11.46 17.51 -24.59
C ALA A 222 -12.22 18.85 -24.54
N SER A 223 -13.54 18.77 -24.37
CA SER A 223 -14.38 19.95 -24.17
C SER A 223 -14.03 20.64 -22.84
N ARG A 224 -14.32 21.95 -22.75
CA ARG A 224 -14.17 22.72 -21.51
C ARG A 224 -14.89 22.07 -20.31
N ARG A 225 -16.05 21.42 -20.56
CA ARG A 225 -16.84 20.74 -19.53
C ARG A 225 -16.10 19.53 -18.95
N GLU A 226 -15.53 18.70 -19.82
CA GLU A 226 -14.72 17.54 -19.42
C GLU A 226 -13.48 18.00 -18.67
N LEU A 227 -12.71 18.95 -19.21
CA LEU A 227 -11.49 19.47 -18.60
C LEU A 227 -11.69 19.98 -17.16
N ILE A 228 -12.68 20.84 -16.90
CA ILE A 228 -12.89 21.36 -15.54
C ILE A 228 -13.46 20.30 -14.59
N ARG A 229 -14.33 19.38 -15.07
CA ARG A 229 -14.83 18.28 -14.24
C ARG A 229 -13.68 17.35 -13.84
N ARG A 230 -12.86 16.93 -14.81
CA ARG A 230 -11.65 16.10 -14.65
C ARG A 230 -10.67 16.73 -13.66
N ALA A 231 -10.28 17.98 -13.90
CA ALA A 231 -9.36 18.72 -13.04
C ALA A 231 -9.86 18.89 -11.60
N THR A 232 -11.15 19.19 -11.41
CA THR A 232 -11.71 19.38 -10.06
C THR A 232 -11.71 18.06 -9.28
N PHE A 233 -12.07 16.94 -9.91
CA PHE A 233 -12.00 15.62 -9.29
C PHE A 233 -10.56 15.17 -9.00
N ASP A 234 -9.64 15.35 -9.94
CA ASP A 234 -8.25 14.92 -9.75
C ASP A 234 -7.55 15.71 -8.64
N LEU A 235 -7.75 17.04 -8.59
CA LEU A 235 -7.08 17.90 -7.61
C LEU A 235 -7.81 18.07 -6.28
N THR A 236 -9.14 17.88 -6.21
CA THR A 236 -9.89 18.09 -4.95
C THR A 236 -10.76 16.91 -4.53
N GLY A 237 -11.05 15.97 -5.43
CA GLY A 237 -11.98 14.85 -5.19
C GLY A 237 -13.45 15.26 -5.09
N LEU A 238 -13.81 16.45 -5.60
CA LEU A 238 -15.16 17.04 -5.56
C LEU A 238 -15.62 17.45 -6.96
N PRO A 239 -16.95 17.55 -7.21
CA PRO A 239 -17.47 18.10 -8.45
C PRO A 239 -17.29 19.63 -8.52
N PRO A 240 -17.17 20.23 -9.72
CA PRO A 240 -17.09 21.68 -9.87
C PRO A 240 -18.39 22.36 -9.45
N LYS A 241 -18.29 23.45 -8.68
CA LYS A 241 -19.46 24.28 -8.30
C LYS A 241 -20.10 24.86 -9.59
N PRO A 242 -21.45 24.84 -9.77
CA PRO A 242 -22.10 25.23 -11.03
C PRO A 242 -21.70 26.62 -11.55
N GLU A 243 -21.44 27.55 -10.65
CA GLU A 243 -21.05 28.94 -10.94
C GLU A 243 -19.64 28.98 -11.58
N LYS A 244 -18.72 28.12 -11.10
CA LYS A 244 -17.36 27.96 -11.66
C LYS A 244 -17.39 27.24 -13.02
N MET A 245 -18.23 26.20 -13.16
CA MET A 245 -18.48 25.54 -14.45
C MET A 245 -18.98 26.58 -15.48
N LYS A 246 -20.05 27.31 -15.17
CA LYS A 246 -20.63 28.34 -16.04
C LYS A 246 -19.63 29.45 -16.38
N ALA A 247 -18.79 29.87 -15.44
CA ALA A 247 -17.74 30.86 -15.70
C ALA A 247 -16.70 30.35 -16.71
N PHE A 248 -16.21 29.11 -16.56
CA PHE A 248 -15.19 28.54 -17.45
C PHE A 248 -15.72 28.23 -18.86
N LEU A 249 -16.98 27.78 -18.97
CA LEU A 249 -17.64 27.56 -20.27
C LEU A 249 -17.82 28.86 -21.07
N ASN A 250 -18.02 30.00 -20.39
CA ASN A 250 -18.22 31.32 -20.99
C ASN A 250 -16.92 32.15 -21.12
N ASP A 251 -15.76 31.61 -20.74
CA ASP A 251 -14.49 32.32 -20.86
C ASP A 251 -13.99 32.31 -22.32
N ASN A 252 -13.97 33.49 -22.95
CA ASN A 252 -13.60 33.67 -24.36
C ASN A 252 -12.08 33.60 -24.62
N ARG A 253 -11.23 33.49 -23.59
CA ARG A 253 -9.78 33.32 -23.75
C ARG A 253 -9.42 31.95 -24.34
N PRO A 254 -8.22 31.77 -24.92
CA PRO A 254 -7.72 30.46 -25.32
C PRO A 254 -7.87 29.43 -24.20
N VAL A 255 -8.33 28.22 -24.55
CA VAL A 255 -8.67 27.16 -23.58
C VAL A 255 -7.50 26.86 -22.64
N LYS A 256 -6.27 26.82 -23.17
CA LYS A 256 -5.04 26.57 -22.40
C LYS A 256 -4.78 27.63 -21.32
N GLU A 257 -4.94 28.92 -21.64
CA GLU A 257 -4.78 30.02 -20.67
C GLU A 257 -5.86 29.97 -19.59
N ALA A 258 -7.12 29.83 -19.99
CA ALA A 258 -8.23 29.75 -19.05
C ALA A 258 -8.13 28.50 -18.16
N PHE A 259 -7.61 27.39 -18.68
CA PHE A 259 -7.45 26.14 -17.94
C PHE A 259 -6.28 26.19 -16.95
N HIS A 260 -5.18 26.86 -17.30
CA HIS A 260 -4.10 27.18 -16.35
C HIS A 260 -4.64 27.87 -15.09
N ASP A 261 -5.47 28.90 -15.24
CA ASP A 261 -6.08 29.61 -14.10
C ASP A 261 -6.98 28.71 -13.24
N ILE A 262 -7.64 27.70 -13.85
CA ILE A 262 -8.43 26.70 -13.13
C ILE A 262 -7.50 25.78 -12.33
N VAL A 263 -6.41 25.29 -12.92
CA VAL A 263 -5.41 24.46 -12.23
C VAL A 263 -4.82 25.20 -11.03
N GLU A 264 -4.41 26.47 -11.18
CA GLU A 264 -3.89 27.27 -10.06
C GLU A 264 -4.94 27.48 -8.94
N GLN A 265 -6.19 27.77 -9.29
CA GLN A 265 -7.27 27.90 -8.30
C GLN A 265 -7.53 26.59 -7.53
N LEU A 266 -7.43 25.44 -8.21
CA LEU A 266 -7.61 24.13 -7.58
C LEU A 266 -6.41 23.74 -6.71
N LEU A 267 -5.18 24.02 -7.15
CA LEU A 267 -3.95 23.81 -6.35
C LEU A 267 -3.85 24.75 -5.14
N ALA A 268 -4.49 25.92 -5.19
CA ALA A 268 -4.62 26.84 -4.06
C ALA A 268 -5.78 26.47 -3.11
N SER A 269 -6.75 25.65 -3.54
CA SER A 269 -7.88 25.21 -2.73
C SER A 269 -7.42 24.43 -1.49
N PRO A 270 -8.02 24.63 -0.31
CA PRO A 270 -7.70 23.82 0.89
C PRO A 270 -8.05 22.34 0.73
N HIS A 271 -8.89 22.00 -0.24
CA HIS A 271 -9.28 20.62 -0.57
C HIS A 271 -8.23 19.85 -1.37
N TYR A 272 -7.17 20.52 -1.85
CA TYR A 272 -6.05 19.85 -2.53
C TYR A 272 -5.26 18.96 -1.57
N GLY A 273 -4.88 19.48 -0.40
CA GLY A 273 -4.19 18.71 0.63
C GLY A 273 -5.01 17.50 1.10
N GLU A 274 -6.35 17.63 1.16
CA GLU A 274 -7.24 16.51 1.48
C GLU A 274 -7.22 15.41 0.41
N ARG A 275 -7.24 15.78 -0.88
CA ARG A 275 -7.19 14.84 -1.99
C ARG A 275 -5.84 14.11 -2.04
N MET A 276 -4.74 14.83 -1.87
CA MET A 276 -3.41 14.23 -1.79
C MET A 276 -3.24 13.35 -0.57
N ALA A 277 -3.81 13.74 0.57
CA ALA A 277 -3.83 12.91 1.77
C ALA A 277 -4.62 11.61 1.53
N GLN A 278 -5.77 11.64 0.85
CA GLN A 278 -6.51 10.41 0.51
C GLN A 278 -5.60 9.40 -0.19
N HIS A 279 -4.88 9.82 -1.23
CA HIS A 279 -3.93 8.96 -1.95
C HIS A 279 -2.75 8.49 -1.08
N TRP A 280 -2.16 9.37 -0.28
CA TRP A 280 -1.03 9.02 0.58
C TRP A 280 -1.40 8.02 1.68
N LEU A 281 -2.59 8.16 2.26
CA LEU A 281 -3.05 7.34 3.39
C LEU A 281 -3.35 5.89 3.00
N ASP A 282 -3.68 5.65 1.72
CA ASP A 282 -3.78 4.32 1.12
C ASP A 282 -2.41 3.64 1.05
N VAL A 283 -1.37 4.38 0.60
CA VAL A 283 0.02 3.87 0.54
C VAL A 283 0.55 3.57 1.94
N VAL A 284 0.33 4.46 2.90
CA VAL A 284 0.86 4.30 4.26
C VAL A 284 -0.01 3.46 5.20
N ARG A 285 -1.15 2.91 4.73
CA ARG A 285 -1.98 1.94 5.48
C ARG A 285 -2.65 2.56 6.71
N TYR A 286 -3.09 3.80 6.60
CA TYR A 286 -3.66 4.57 7.72
C TYR A 286 -4.89 3.88 8.34
N ALA A 287 -4.94 3.86 9.68
CA ALA A 287 -6.15 3.52 10.43
C ALA A 287 -6.17 4.20 11.81
N ASP A 288 -7.38 4.49 12.28
CA ASP A 288 -7.68 5.02 13.61
C ASP A 288 -7.74 3.92 14.69
N SER A 289 -7.41 2.66 14.37
CA SER A 289 -7.36 1.54 15.32
C SER A 289 -6.18 0.59 15.09
N SER A 290 -5.90 -0.26 16.08
CA SER A 290 -4.64 -1.02 16.14
C SER A 290 -4.66 -2.37 15.43
N GLY A 291 -5.83 -2.90 15.08
CA GLY A 291 -6.01 -4.25 14.54
C GLY A 291 -5.90 -5.35 15.59
N PHE A 292 -5.82 -6.60 15.11
CA PHE A 292 -5.71 -7.82 15.91
C PHE A 292 -6.81 -7.99 16.99
N ALA A 293 -6.53 -8.69 18.09
CA ALA A 293 -7.56 -9.22 18.99
C ALA A 293 -8.19 -8.17 19.92
N ASN A 294 -7.54 -7.02 20.13
CA ASN A 294 -8.11 -5.92 20.93
C ASN A 294 -8.68 -4.78 20.07
N ASP A 295 -8.14 -4.55 18.87
CA ASP A 295 -8.46 -3.44 17.95
C ASP A 295 -8.63 -2.07 18.65
N PHE A 296 -7.75 -1.75 19.61
CA PHE A 296 -7.83 -0.50 20.36
C PHE A 296 -7.71 0.71 19.42
N GLU A 297 -8.59 1.70 19.60
CA GLU A 297 -8.49 2.99 18.91
C GLU A 297 -7.14 3.67 19.19
N ARG A 298 -6.60 4.33 18.17
CA ARG A 298 -5.35 5.09 18.21
C ARG A 298 -5.71 6.55 18.38
N GLY A 299 -5.87 6.99 19.64
CA GLY A 299 -6.46 8.29 19.98
C GLY A 299 -6.02 9.44 19.06
N ASN A 300 -4.71 9.61 18.84
CA ASN A 300 -4.14 10.70 18.05
C ASN A 300 -3.66 10.32 16.63
N ALA A 301 -4.15 9.23 16.04
CA ALA A 301 -3.87 8.90 14.63
C ALA A 301 -4.32 10.04 13.68
N TRP A 302 -5.47 10.66 13.96
CA TRP A 302 -6.04 11.75 13.16
C TRP A 302 -5.09 12.95 12.98
N ARG A 303 -4.17 13.20 13.92
CA ARG A 303 -3.18 14.27 13.79
C ARG A 303 -2.17 13.99 12.67
N TYR A 304 -1.79 12.72 12.46
CA TYR A 304 -0.93 12.33 11.33
C TYR A 304 -1.65 12.51 9.98
N ARG A 305 -2.94 12.14 9.90
CA ARG A 305 -3.77 12.43 8.71
C ARG A 305 -3.75 13.93 8.40
N ASP A 306 -3.95 14.77 9.40
CA ASP A 306 -4.00 16.22 9.23
C ASP A 306 -2.63 16.85 8.94
N TYR A 307 -1.54 16.29 9.48
CA TYR A 307 -0.17 16.63 9.08
C TYR A 307 0.05 16.37 7.58
N VAL A 308 -0.39 15.21 7.07
CA VAL A 308 -0.28 14.88 5.64
C VAL A 308 -1.09 15.88 4.79
N ILE A 309 -2.31 16.24 5.22
CA ILE A 309 -3.12 17.28 4.56
C ILE A 309 -2.35 18.61 4.51
N ARG A 310 -1.80 19.08 5.64
CA ARG A 310 -1.03 20.33 5.71
C ARG A 310 0.24 20.29 4.86
N ALA A 311 0.96 19.17 4.85
CA ALA A 311 2.21 19.02 4.12
C ALA A 311 2.00 19.17 2.61
N PHE A 312 1.01 18.47 2.03
CA PHE A 312 0.67 18.65 0.61
C PHE A 312 0.01 20.01 0.33
N GLN A 313 -0.87 20.49 1.22
CA GLN A 313 -1.52 21.80 1.02
C GLN A 313 -0.51 22.95 0.92
N ASN A 314 0.54 22.91 1.74
CA ASN A 314 1.61 23.91 1.76
C ASN A 314 2.73 23.61 0.73
N ASP A 315 2.58 22.56 -0.10
CA ASP A 315 3.58 22.11 -1.06
C ASP A 315 4.97 21.90 -0.42
N LYS A 316 4.99 21.25 0.76
CA LYS A 316 6.23 20.89 1.45
C LYS A 316 7.10 20.07 0.47
N PRO A 317 8.38 20.45 0.25
CA PRO A 317 9.31 19.70 -0.59
C PRO A 317 9.26 18.22 -0.23
N TYR A 318 9.04 17.36 -1.24
CA TYR A 318 8.78 15.95 -0.97
C TYR A 318 9.95 15.25 -0.26
N ASP A 319 11.19 15.66 -0.51
CA ASP A 319 12.36 15.20 0.24
C ASP A 319 12.29 15.56 1.73
N GLN A 320 11.83 16.77 2.08
CA GLN A 320 11.60 17.16 3.48
C GLN A 320 10.48 16.33 4.09
N PHE A 321 9.38 16.13 3.35
CA PHE A 321 8.26 15.30 3.80
C PHE A 321 8.70 13.86 4.09
N VAL A 322 9.46 13.21 3.20
CA VAL A 322 10.03 11.87 3.41
C VAL A 322 10.96 11.85 4.63
N ARG A 323 11.82 12.88 4.80
CA ARG A 323 12.72 12.98 5.95
C ARG A 323 11.98 13.07 7.27
N GLU A 324 10.91 13.86 7.33
CA GLU A 324 10.06 13.97 8.52
C GLU A 324 9.28 12.67 8.82
N GLN A 325 8.84 11.92 7.79
CA GLN A 325 8.14 10.64 7.98
C GLN A 325 9.03 9.56 8.61
N ILE A 326 10.33 9.55 8.29
CA ILE A 326 11.30 8.57 8.83
C ILE A 326 11.92 9.05 10.15
N ALA A 327 12.23 10.36 10.28
CA ALA A 327 13.12 10.88 11.30
C ALA A 327 12.74 12.27 11.85
N GLY A 328 11.50 12.74 11.65
CA GLY A 328 11.03 14.06 12.15
C GLY A 328 11.31 14.31 13.64
N ASP A 329 11.23 13.30 14.50
CA ASP A 329 11.55 13.41 15.93
C ASP A 329 13.05 13.45 16.26
N GLU A 330 13.93 13.07 15.32
CA GLU A 330 15.39 13.25 15.40
C GLU A 330 15.85 14.56 14.72
N ILE A 331 15.09 15.05 13.74
CA ILE A 331 15.39 16.28 12.98
C ILE A 331 14.88 17.52 13.73
N SER A 332 13.69 17.46 14.30
CA SER A 332 13.00 18.57 14.98
C SER A 332 12.30 18.09 16.25
N PRO A 333 13.05 17.72 17.30
CA PRO A 333 12.51 17.06 18.50
C PRO A 333 11.53 17.90 19.33
N ASP A 334 11.55 19.23 19.15
CA ASP A 334 10.71 20.21 19.84
C ASP A 334 9.53 20.72 18.97
N ASP A 335 9.45 20.33 17.69
CA ASP A 335 8.37 20.70 16.78
C ASP A 335 7.25 19.63 16.81
N PRO A 336 6.01 19.98 17.20
CA PRO A 336 4.88 19.06 17.14
C PRO A 336 4.69 18.40 15.77
N GLU A 337 4.92 19.09 14.64
CA GLU A 337 4.78 18.48 13.31
C GLU A 337 5.80 17.35 13.11
N GLY A 338 7.06 17.54 13.50
CA GLY A 338 8.09 16.50 13.45
C GLY A 338 7.75 15.26 14.29
N LEU A 339 7.12 15.46 15.46
CA LEU A 339 6.64 14.36 16.32
C LEU A 339 5.40 13.65 15.77
N ILE A 340 4.56 14.36 15.00
CA ILE A 340 3.38 13.80 14.35
C ILE A 340 3.79 13.02 13.08
N ALA A 341 4.71 13.55 12.28
CA ALA A 341 5.14 12.98 11.01
C ALA A 341 5.69 11.55 11.13
N VAL A 342 6.50 11.28 12.15
CA VAL A 342 7.06 9.93 12.42
C VAL A 342 6.03 8.90 12.87
N GLY A 343 4.77 9.30 13.06
CA GLY A 343 3.64 8.38 13.17
C GLY A 343 3.45 7.49 11.94
N PHE A 344 4.08 7.81 10.81
CA PHE A 344 4.29 6.91 9.67
C PHE A 344 4.78 5.51 10.10
N LEU A 345 5.80 5.45 10.96
CA LEU A 345 6.41 4.21 11.45
C LEU A 345 5.47 3.40 12.38
N ARG A 346 4.24 3.87 12.60
CA ARG A 346 3.21 3.22 13.44
C ARG A 346 1.92 2.90 12.72
N GLN A 347 1.87 3.10 11.40
CA GLN A 347 0.62 2.91 10.66
C GLN A 347 0.22 1.43 10.56
N GLY A 348 1.15 0.50 10.35
CA GLY A 348 0.87 -0.95 10.31
C GLY A 348 0.20 -1.50 11.59
N PRO A 349 -0.57 -2.61 11.51
CA PRO A 349 -1.27 -3.16 12.66
C PRO A 349 -0.28 -3.70 13.72
N TRP A 350 -0.57 -3.45 15.00
CA TRP A 350 0.29 -3.91 16.10
C TRP A 350 -0.46 -3.98 17.43
N GLU A 351 -0.33 -5.10 18.13
CA GLU A 351 -0.63 -5.22 19.56
C GLU A 351 0.48 -6.00 20.29
N LEU A 352 0.38 -6.07 21.62
CA LEU A 352 1.13 -7.02 22.45
C LEU A 352 0.22 -7.47 23.59
N THR A 353 -0.20 -8.74 23.54
CA THR A 353 -1.11 -9.35 24.52
C THR A 353 -0.38 -10.34 25.43
N SER A 354 -0.98 -10.72 26.55
CA SER A 354 -0.38 -11.70 27.48
C SER A 354 -0.25 -13.13 26.93
N MET A 355 -0.83 -13.41 25.76
CA MET A 355 -0.70 -14.69 25.07
C MET A 355 0.33 -14.65 23.93
N GLU A 356 0.89 -13.47 23.65
CA GLU A 356 1.84 -13.25 22.56
C GLU A 356 3.27 -13.15 23.11
N VAL A 357 4.22 -13.77 22.42
CA VAL A 357 5.63 -13.74 22.84
C VAL A 357 6.23 -12.37 22.50
N PRO A 358 6.75 -11.58 23.47
CA PRO A 358 7.18 -10.20 23.21
C PRO A 358 8.23 -10.05 22.10
N ARG A 359 9.14 -11.02 21.96
CA ARG A 359 10.16 -11.02 20.89
C ARG A 359 9.54 -11.17 19.49
N VAL A 360 8.43 -11.91 19.36
CA VAL A 360 7.69 -12.05 18.10
C VAL A 360 6.95 -10.74 17.77
N ALA A 361 6.29 -10.12 18.76
CA ALA A 361 5.64 -8.82 18.57
C ALA A 361 6.64 -7.69 18.23
N ARG A 362 7.85 -7.74 18.79
CA ARG A 362 8.96 -6.84 18.43
C ARG A 362 9.44 -7.08 16.99
N GLN A 363 9.69 -8.32 16.60
CA GLN A 363 10.11 -8.66 15.24
C GLN A 363 9.04 -8.25 14.20
N ARG A 364 7.75 -8.50 14.47
CA ARG A 364 6.65 -8.07 13.59
C ARG A 364 6.66 -6.55 13.35
N PHE A 365 6.92 -5.75 14.38
CA PHE A 365 7.05 -4.30 14.23
C PHE A 365 8.24 -3.90 13.35
N LEU A 366 9.40 -4.53 13.57
CA LEU A 366 10.61 -4.23 12.78
C LEU A 366 10.47 -4.67 11.32
N ASP A 367 9.84 -5.81 11.07
CA ASP A 367 9.52 -6.30 9.73
C ASP A 367 8.55 -5.36 9.01
N ASP A 368 7.49 -4.91 9.70
CA ASP A 368 6.49 -3.97 9.17
C ASP A 368 7.13 -2.64 8.77
N VAL A 369 7.92 -2.03 9.65
CA VAL A 369 8.60 -0.75 9.37
C VAL A 369 9.59 -0.89 8.21
N THR A 370 10.42 -1.94 8.23
CA THR A 370 11.43 -2.19 7.17
C THR A 370 10.75 -2.31 5.80
N ASN A 371 9.66 -3.08 5.73
CA ASN A 371 8.94 -3.26 4.48
C ASN A 371 8.15 -2.02 4.06
N SER A 372 7.48 -1.33 5.00
CA SER A 372 6.71 -0.11 4.72
C SER A 372 7.58 1.00 4.13
N VAL A 373 8.81 1.16 4.65
CA VAL A 373 9.81 2.10 4.13
C VAL A 373 10.28 1.68 2.73
N GLY A 374 10.58 0.40 2.54
CA GLY A 374 10.99 -0.17 1.25
C GLY A 374 9.93 0.01 0.15
N GLU A 375 8.67 -0.33 0.42
CA GLU A 375 7.56 -0.21 -0.53
C GLU A 375 7.18 1.26 -0.81
N THR A 376 7.11 2.10 0.23
CA THR A 376 6.62 3.49 0.10
C THR A 376 7.60 4.36 -0.66
N PHE A 377 8.89 4.32 -0.30
CA PHE A 377 9.90 5.26 -0.80
C PHE A 377 10.86 4.65 -1.81
N LEU A 378 11.22 3.37 -1.66
CA LEU A 378 12.21 2.71 -2.53
C LEU A 378 11.55 1.87 -3.64
N ALA A 379 10.23 1.66 -3.59
CA ALA A 379 9.48 0.69 -4.40
C ALA A 379 10.13 -0.69 -4.46
N HIS A 380 10.50 -1.23 -3.30
CA HIS A 380 10.98 -2.60 -3.16
C HIS A 380 10.25 -3.31 -2.02
N SER A 381 9.55 -4.41 -2.33
CA SER A 381 8.93 -5.30 -1.36
C SER A 381 9.99 -6.16 -0.66
N LEU A 382 10.58 -5.64 0.41
CA LEU A 382 11.73 -6.26 1.08
C LEU A 382 11.39 -7.56 1.83
N GLN A 383 10.10 -7.89 2.04
CA GLN A 383 9.64 -9.09 2.75
C GLN A 383 10.30 -10.41 2.30
N CYS A 384 10.50 -10.63 1.00
CA CYS A 384 11.15 -11.86 0.52
C CYS A 384 12.61 -11.99 1.00
N ALA A 385 13.32 -10.86 1.11
CA ALA A 385 14.70 -10.80 1.61
C ALA A 385 14.83 -11.07 3.13
N LYS A 386 13.71 -11.24 3.85
CA LYS A 386 13.71 -11.60 5.27
C LYS A 386 14.28 -13.01 5.51
N CYS A 387 13.92 -13.98 4.67
CA CYS A 387 14.17 -15.40 4.94
C CYS A 387 15.31 -15.99 4.09
N HIS A 388 15.53 -15.44 2.91
CA HIS A 388 16.56 -15.83 1.94
C HIS A 388 16.86 -14.64 1.02
N ASP A 389 17.97 -14.68 0.25
CA ASP A 389 18.31 -13.59 -0.68
C ASP A 389 17.22 -13.40 -1.75
N HIS A 390 16.96 -12.16 -2.19
CA HIS A 390 15.80 -11.89 -3.04
C HIS A 390 15.84 -12.70 -4.34
N LYS A 391 14.72 -13.36 -4.67
CA LYS A 391 14.71 -14.40 -5.72
C LYS A 391 15.06 -13.88 -7.12
N PHE A 392 14.84 -12.60 -7.39
CA PHE A 392 15.00 -12.02 -8.73
C PHE A 392 15.82 -10.72 -8.76
N ASP A 393 16.04 -10.08 -7.61
CA ASP A 393 16.65 -8.76 -7.50
C ASP A 393 17.96 -8.83 -6.71
N PRO A 394 18.91 -7.92 -6.94
CA PRO A 394 20.18 -7.87 -6.22
C PRO A 394 20.03 -7.30 -4.80
N VAL A 395 19.11 -7.85 -4.01
CA VAL A 395 18.82 -7.48 -2.62
C VAL A 395 19.10 -8.68 -1.72
N PRO A 396 20.32 -8.80 -1.16
CA PRO A 396 20.64 -9.84 -0.20
C PRO A 396 19.82 -9.76 1.09
N THR A 397 19.74 -10.89 1.78
CA THR A 397 19.23 -11.01 3.16
C THR A 397 19.94 -10.04 4.10
N ARG A 398 21.24 -9.83 3.87
CA ARG A 398 22.08 -8.90 4.64
C ARG A 398 21.64 -7.44 4.47
N ASP A 399 21.16 -7.01 3.29
CA ASP A 399 20.61 -5.67 3.09
C ASP A 399 19.31 -5.48 3.89
N TYR A 400 18.41 -6.47 3.87
CA TYR A 400 17.17 -6.45 4.67
C TYR A 400 17.45 -6.19 6.16
N TYR A 401 18.35 -6.99 6.76
CA TYR A 401 18.67 -6.82 8.18
C TYR A 401 19.54 -5.58 8.45
N SER A 402 20.30 -5.08 7.47
CA SER A 402 21.05 -3.82 7.60
C SER A 402 20.13 -2.60 7.62
N ILE A 403 19.06 -2.59 6.79
CA ILE A 403 17.99 -1.59 6.88
C ILE A 403 17.20 -1.77 8.18
N GLN A 404 16.87 -3.01 8.57
CA GLN A 404 16.18 -3.26 9.85
C GLN A 404 17.01 -2.79 11.06
N ALA A 405 18.34 -2.84 10.98
CA ALA A 405 19.25 -2.31 12.00
C ALA A 405 19.22 -0.77 12.13
N VAL A 406 18.76 -0.03 11.11
CA VAL A 406 18.43 1.40 11.25
C VAL A 406 17.28 1.59 12.23
N PHE A 407 16.24 0.75 12.11
CA PHE A 407 14.99 0.88 12.87
C PHE A 407 14.98 0.13 14.20
N ASN A 408 16.00 -0.69 14.51
CA ASN A 408 16.02 -1.48 15.75
C ASN A 408 16.22 -0.67 17.04
N THR A 409 16.49 0.63 16.93
CA THR A 409 16.44 1.59 18.05
C THR A 409 15.08 2.28 18.17
N THR A 410 14.16 2.07 17.23
CA THR A 410 12.85 2.75 17.19
C THR A 410 11.90 2.08 18.17
N GLN A 411 11.28 2.87 19.05
CA GLN A 411 10.34 2.39 20.07
C GLN A 411 8.99 3.10 19.97
N LEU A 412 7.90 2.35 20.17
CA LEU A 412 6.52 2.86 20.08
C LEU A 412 6.15 3.73 21.29
N VAL A 413 5.66 4.95 21.08
CA VAL A 413 5.29 5.85 22.19
C VAL A 413 4.26 6.91 21.80
N GLU A 414 3.45 7.41 22.73
CA GLU A 414 2.76 8.69 22.53
C GLU A 414 3.52 9.80 23.24
N ARG A 415 4.11 10.70 22.45
CA ARG A 415 4.88 11.86 22.93
C ARG A 415 3.94 13.04 23.18
N GLN A 416 4.22 13.83 24.21
CA GLN A 416 3.58 15.16 24.36
C GLN A 416 3.92 15.98 23.11
N ALA A 417 2.89 16.54 22.49
CA ALA A 417 2.99 17.39 21.32
C ALA A 417 1.82 18.36 21.38
N ASP A 418 2.09 19.63 21.69
CA ASP A 418 1.03 20.62 21.90
C ASP A 418 0.20 20.84 20.62
N PHE A 419 -1.03 21.33 20.79
CA PHE A 419 -1.89 21.61 19.65
C PHE A 419 -1.40 22.84 18.89
N LEU A 420 -1.27 22.72 17.57
CA LEU A 420 -0.94 23.83 16.70
C LEU A 420 -2.11 24.83 16.66
N ALA A 421 -1.82 26.11 16.44
CA ALA A 421 -2.87 27.12 16.28
C ALA A 421 -3.80 26.86 15.08
N SER A 422 -3.30 26.12 14.08
CA SER A 422 -4.03 25.69 12.88
C SER A 422 -4.74 24.34 13.00
N GLU A 423 -4.59 23.61 14.11
CA GLU A 423 -5.30 22.33 14.30
C GLU A 423 -6.76 22.55 14.64
N ASN A 424 -7.63 21.99 13.79
CA ASN A 424 -9.05 21.95 14.04
C ASN A 424 -9.34 21.04 15.26
N ARG A 425 -10.16 21.54 16.19
CA ARG A 425 -10.56 20.86 17.43
C ARG A 425 -12.08 20.71 17.55
N ASP A 426 -12.80 20.86 16.43
CA ASP A 426 -14.20 20.44 16.32
C ASP A 426 -14.36 18.99 16.79
N GLY A 427 -15.46 18.69 17.48
CA GLY A 427 -15.74 17.37 18.06
C GLY A 427 -15.08 17.09 19.41
N PHE A 428 -14.28 18.00 19.97
CA PHE A 428 -13.73 17.83 21.34
C PHE A 428 -14.82 17.81 22.42
N ASP A 429 -16.00 18.37 22.14
CA ASP A 429 -17.19 18.31 22.99
C ASP A 429 -17.74 16.87 23.14
N GLU A 430 -17.41 15.96 22.21
CA GLU A 430 -17.82 14.54 22.26
C GLU A 430 -17.17 13.77 23.42
N GLU A 431 -16.11 14.29 24.03
CA GLU A 431 -15.51 13.74 25.26
C GLU A 431 -16.57 13.57 26.37
N ARG A 432 -17.66 14.37 26.35
CA ARG A 432 -18.81 14.20 27.27
C ARG A 432 -19.43 12.81 27.20
N PHE A 433 -19.48 12.17 26.02
CA PHE A 433 -20.04 10.84 25.85
C PHE A 433 -19.12 9.77 26.42
N LEU A 434 -17.80 9.92 26.27
CA LEU A 434 -16.82 9.04 26.92
C LEU A 434 -16.90 9.16 28.45
N LYS A 435 -17.10 10.37 28.99
CA LYS A 435 -17.31 10.61 30.42
C LYS A 435 -18.59 9.94 30.95
N LYS A 436 -19.70 10.03 30.21
CA LYS A 436 -20.96 9.30 30.51
C LYS A 436 -20.72 7.77 30.54
N MET A 437 -20.00 7.22 29.56
CA MET A 437 -19.63 5.79 29.54
C MET A 437 -18.73 5.39 30.72
N GLU A 438 -17.71 6.19 31.02
CA GLU A 438 -16.79 5.93 32.13
C GLU A 438 -17.53 5.88 33.47
N GLN A 439 -18.45 6.83 33.69
CA GLN A 439 -19.31 6.84 34.87
C GLN A 439 -20.18 5.57 34.95
N GLY A 440 -20.86 5.19 33.86
CA GLY A 440 -21.70 3.99 33.82
C GLY A 440 -20.94 2.69 34.15
N TYR A 441 -19.71 2.55 33.68
CA TYR A 441 -18.85 1.42 34.06
C TYR A 441 -18.39 1.49 35.53
N ARG A 442 -18.00 2.66 36.04
CA ARG A 442 -17.63 2.85 37.46
C ARG A 442 -18.78 2.53 38.41
N GLU A 443 -19.99 2.99 38.10
CA GLU A 443 -21.22 2.66 38.86
C GLU A 443 -21.54 1.17 38.82
N SER A 444 -21.38 0.53 37.66
CA SER A 444 -21.56 -0.92 37.52
C SER A 444 -20.59 -1.71 38.41
N LEU A 445 -19.31 -1.32 38.43
CA LEU A 445 -18.32 -1.92 39.34
C LEU A 445 -18.62 -1.64 40.81
N GLN A 446 -19.14 -0.47 41.16
CA GLN A 446 -19.54 -0.14 42.54
C GLN A 446 -20.73 -0.99 43.01
N LYS A 447 -21.74 -1.20 42.15
CA LYS A 447 -22.87 -2.10 42.42
C LYS A 447 -22.39 -3.54 42.64
N LEU A 448 -21.50 -4.03 41.78
CA LEU A 448 -20.91 -5.38 41.88
C LEU A 448 -20.02 -5.55 43.12
N GLU A 449 -19.22 -4.55 43.48
CA GLU A 449 -18.44 -4.51 44.73
C GLU A 449 -19.36 -4.61 45.96
N SER A 450 -20.50 -3.92 45.97
CA SER A 450 -21.48 -4.06 47.05
C SER A 450 -22.07 -5.48 47.15
N VAL A 451 -22.26 -6.18 46.03
CA VAL A 451 -22.70 -7.58 46.01
C VAL A 451 -21.61 -8.48 46.61
N LEU A 452 -20.34 -8.36 46.23
CA LEU A 452 -19.24 -9.14 46.83
C LEU A 452 -19.17 -8.94 48.36
N GLN A 453 -19.32 -7.70 48.83
CA GLN A 453 -19.26 -7.38 50.25
C GLN A 453 -20.44 -7.99 51.03
N LYS A 454 -21.65 -8.01 50.46
CA LYS A 454 -22.81 -8.71 51.04
C LYS A 454 -22.58 -10.22 51.07
N ASN A 455 -22.10 -10.78 49.95
CA ASN A 455 -21.86 -12.20 49.78
C ASN A 455 -20.73 -12.72 50.69
N ALA A 456 -19.70 -11.93 50.99
CA ALA A 456 -18.68 -12.29 51.98
C ALA A 456 -19.26 -12.50 53.38
N VAL A 457 -20.19 -11.63 53.82
CA VAL A 457 -20.84 -11.78 55.14
C VAL A 457 -21.69 -13.05 55.19
N ALA A 458 -22.46 -13.31 54.12
CA ALA A 458 -23.23 -14.55 54.01
C ALA A 458 -22.33 -15.80 53.97
N TRP A 459 -21.20 -15.74 53.26
CA TRP A 459 -20.22 -16.82 53.17
C TRP A 459 -19.56 -17.11 54.53
N TYR A 460 -19.14 -16.07 55.27
CA TYR A 460 -18.59 -16.27 56.62
C TYR A 460 -19.62 -16.92 57.55
N ALA A 461 -20.88 -16.48 57.50
CA ALA A 461 -21.95 -17.11 58.28
C ALA A 461 -22.12 -18.60 57.92
N SER A 462 -22.21 -18.94 56.63
CA SER A 462 -22.36 -20.35 56.20
C SER A 462 -21.13 -21.21 56.53
N GLN A 463 -19.91 -20.65 56.46
CA GLN A 463 -18.69 -21.36 56.84
C GLN A 463 -18.64 -21.64 58.35
N VAL A 464 -19.11 -20.72 59.20
CA VAL A 464 -19.21 -20.96 60.66
C VAL A 464 -20.26 -22.02 60.99
N GLU A 465 -21.39 -22.01 60.29
CA GLU A 465 -22.47 -23.01 60.44
C GLU A 465 -22.00 -24.42 60.07
N GLN A 466 -21.33 -24.55 58.92
CA GLN A 466 -20.84 -25.83 58.36
C GLN A 466 -19.56 -26.35 59.02
N ALA A 467 -18.82 -25.52 59.76
CA ALA A 467 -17.56 -25.91 60.38
C ALA A 467 -17.74 -26.83 61.59
N LEU A 468 -16.85 -27.82 61.69
CA LEU A 468 -16.64 -28.64 62.88
C LEU A 468 -16.25 -27.75 64.09
N PRO A 469 -16.59 -28.14 65.34
CA PRO A 469 -16.38 -27.30 66.53
C PRO A 469 -14.96 -26.73 66.67
N GLU A 470 -13.95 -27.53 66.36
CA GLU A 470 -12.53 -27.20 66.43
C GLU A 470 -12.03 -26.25 65.32
N ARG A 471 -12.82 -26.01 64.26
CA ARG A 471 -12.50 -25.11 63.15
C ARG A 471 -13.29 -23.79 63.16
N ARG A 472 -14.36 -23.69 63.97
CA ARG A 472 -15.16 -22.46 64.13
C ARG A 472 -14.36 -21.26 64.65
N PRO A 473 -13.46 -21.38 65.66
CA PRO A 473 -12.69 -20.23 66.17
C PRO A 473 -11.82 -19.53 65.12
N GLN A 474 -11.21 -20.29 64.22
CA GLN A 474 -10.32 -19.82 63.17
C GLN A 474 -11.09 -19.00 62.12
N ILE A 475 -12.28 -19.48 61.72
CA ILE A 475 -13.16 -18.80 60.77
C ILE A 475 -13.72 -17.49 61.38
N LEU A 476 -14.10 -17.51 62.66
CA LEU A 476 -14.55 -16.32 63.38
C LEU A 476 -13.44 -15.26 63.52
N GLU A 477 -12.20 -15.66 63.79
CA GLU A 477 -11.07 -14.73 63.84
C GLU A 477 -10.72 -14.20 62.43
N SER A 478 -10.83 -15.01 61.37
CA SER A 478 -10.74 -14.52 59.97
C SER A 478 -11.80 -13.46 59.67
N GLU A 479 -13.07 -13.72 60.02
CA GLU A 479 -14.15 -12.74 59.82
C GLU A 479 -13.90 -11.45 60.62
N ARG A 480 -13.40 -11.58 61.86
CA ARG A 480 -13.02 -10.45 62.69
C ARG A 480 -11.89 -9.64 62.07
N GLN A 481 -10.87 -10.29 61.50
CA GLN A 481 -9.77 -9.63 60.81
C GLN A 481 -10.25 -8.94 59.53
N TRP A 482 -11.13 -9.56 58.75
CA TRP A 482 -11.80 -8.94 57.59
C TRP A 482 -12.55 -7.67 58.01
N LYS A 483 -13.44 -7.76 59.01
CA LYS A 483 -14.20 -6.62 59.57
C LYS A 483 -13.27 -5.51 60.07
N LYS A 484 -12.22 -5.86 60.83
CA LYS A 484 -11.22 -4.93 61.38
C LYS A 484 -10.41 -4.22 60.30
N LEU A 485 -9.93 -4.93 59.29
CA LEU A 485 -9.18 -4.35 58.17
C LEU A 485 -10.05 -3.44 57.31
N ARG A 486 -11.30 -3.84 57.01
CA ARG A 486 -12.25 -3.02 56.27
C ARG A 486 -12.63 -1.74 57.04
N ALA A 487 -12.87 -1.85 58.35
CA ALA A 487 -13.13 -0.68 59.20
C ALA A 487 -11.91 0.26 59.30
N LYS A 488 -10.70 -0.29 59.43
CA LYS A 488 -9.44 0.48 59.42
C LYS A 488 -9.20 1.18 58.06
N ALA A 489 -9.51 0.50 56.95
CA ALA A 489 -9.44 1.12 55.62
C ALA A 489 -10.42 2.29 55.50
N LYS A 490 -11.70 2.08 55.87
CA LYS A 490 -12.74 3.13 55.88
C LYS A 490 -12.34 4.33 56.74
N LYS A 491 -11.86 4.10 57.98
CA LYS A 491 -11.40 5.17 58.90
C LYS A 491 -10.24 5.99 58.34
N ASN A 492 -9.35 5.35 57.57
CA ASN A 492 -8.15 5.99 57.03
C ASN A 492 -8.34 6.54 55.60
N GLY A 493 -9.58 6.64 55.10
CA GLY A 493 -9.87 7.07 53.72
C GLY A 493 -9.31 6.12 52.64
N LYS A 494 -8.92 4.90 53.00
CA LYS A 494 -8.33 3.92 52.08
C LYS A 494 -9.41 3.05 51.46
N SER A 495 -9.21 2.71 50.19
CA SER A 495 -10.10 1.86 49.37
C SER A 495 -10.52 0.58 50.11
N THR A 496 -11.81 0.45 50.43
CA THR A 496 -12.42 -0.73 51.06
C THR A 496 -12.78 -1.86 50.09
N ALA A 497 -12.28 -1.78 48.85
CA ALA A 497 -12.55 -2.75 47.79
C ALA A 497 -12.28 -4.21 48.23
N PHE A 498 -13.10 -5.13 47.75
CA PHE A 498 -13.16 -6.51 48.19
C PHE A 498 -11.81 -7.21 48.02
N GLN A 499 -11.21 -7.14 46.82
CA GLN A 499 -9.91 -7.76 46.56
C GLN A 499 -8.78 -7.18 47.42
N LYS A 500 -8.82 -5.88 47.73
CA LYS A 500 -7.81 -5.25 48.60
C LYS A 500 -7.97 -5.69 50.05
N THR A 501 -9.21 -5.86 50.51
CA THR A 501 -9.51 -6.41 51.85
C THR A 501 -9.08 -7.88 51.92
N ARG A 502 -9.45 -8.69 50.92
CA ARG A 502 -9.05 -10.09 50.76
C ARG A 502 -7.53 -10.27 50.78
N ALA A 503 -6.79 -9.51 49.97
CA ALA A 503 -5.33 -9.54 49.94
C ALA A 503 -4.70 -9.09 51.27
N ALA A 504 -5.29 -8.09 51.94
CA ALA A 504 -4.81 -7.64 53.26
C ALA A 504 -5.02 -8.70 54.36
N VAL A 505 -6.14 -9.44 54.34
CA VAL A 505 -6.42 -10.55 55.27
C VAL A 505 -5.45 -11.71 55.04
N MET A 506 -5.25 -12.14 53.80
CA MET A 506 -4.26 -13.19 53.48
C MET A 506 -2.83 -12.76 53.87
N LYS A 507 -2.48 -11.48 53.70
CA LYS A 507 -1.18 -10.93 54.13
C LYS A 507 -0.99 -10.91 55.67
N GLN A 508 -2.06 -11.07 56.45
CA GLN A 508 -1.98 -11.29 57.91
C GLN A 508 -1.78 -12.77 58.30
N GLY A 509 -1.59 -13.67 57.33
CA GLY A 509 -1.33 -15.09 57.56
C GLY A 509 -2.58 -15.97 57.58
N VAL A 510 -3.75 -15.41 57.27
CA VAL A 510 -5.00 -16.19 57.19
C VAL A 510 -4.96 -17.11 55.95
N PRO A 511 -5.21 -18.43 56.09
CA PRO A 511 -5.23 -19.36 54.96
C PRO A 511 -6.27 -18.99 53.90
N GLN A 512 -5.96 -19.25 52.62
CA GLN A 512 -6.87 -18.96 51.51
C GLN A 512 -8.24 -19.65 51.63
N SER A 513 -8.32 -20.82 52.28
CA SER A 513 -9.57 -21.52 52.57
C SER A 513 -10.51 -20.77 53.51
N ASP A 514 -9.95 -19.92 54.36
CA ASP A 514 -10.66 -19.29 55.48
C ASP A 514 -11.01 -17.83 55.15
N VAL A 515 -10.79 -17.40 53.89
CA VAL A 515 -11.09 -16.06 53.36
C VAL A 515 -12.05 -16.20 52.17
N PRO A 516 -13.08 -15.35 52.04
CA PRO A 516 -14.05 -15.41 50.95
C PRO A 516 -13.41 -15.55 49.55
N PRO A 517 -13.95 -16.40 48.65
CA PRO A 517 -13.51 -16.50 47.27
C PRO A 517 -13.50 -15.15 46.54
N SER A 518 -12.63 -14.98 45.55
CA SER A 518 -12.46 -13.70 44.83
C SER A 518 -13.75 -13.21 44.16
N ARG A 519 -14.62 -14.12 43.70
CA ARG A 519 -15.93 -13.85 43.08
C ARG A 519 -17.08 -14.44 43.92
N VAL A 520 -17.00 -14.34 45.26
CA VAL A 520 -17.94 -15.01 46.19
C VAL A 520 -19.41 -14.71 45.86
N GLY A 521 -20.17 -15.78 45.57
CA GLY A 521 -21.61 -15.71 45.26
C GLY A 521 -21.98 -14.90 44.01
N PHE A 522 -21.05 -14.63 43.09
CA PHE A 522 -21.40 -13.99 41.81
C PHE A 522 -22.10 -14.97 40.87
N THR A 523 -23.17 -14.49 40.24
CA THR A 523 -23.78 -15.18 39.09
C THR A 523 -22.91 -15.02 37.83
N PRO A 524 -23.04 -15.88 36.82
CA PRO A 524 -22.34 -15.72 35.53
C PRO A 524 -22.58 -14.35 34.89
N ARG A 525 -23.81 -13.81 34.96
CA ARG A 525 -24.10 -12.42 34.54
C ARG A 525 -23.30 -11.37 35.32
N GLN A 526 -23.11 -11.54 36.64
CA GLN A 526 -22.32 -10.60 37.45
C GLN A 526 -20.82 -10.70 37.14
N ASN A 527 -20.29 -11.91 36.92
CA ASN A 527 -18.93 -12.13 36.43
C ASN A 527 -18.72 -11.46 35.05
N GLY A 528 -19.64 -11.68 34.12
CA GLY A 528 -19.67 -11.08 32.80
C GLY A 528 -19.69 -9.56 32.84
N MET A 529 -20.58 -8.96 33.64
CA MET A 529 -20.67 -7.50 33.80
C MET A 529 -19.43 -6.89 34.48
N GLN A 530 -18.79 -7.60 35.42
CA GLN A 530 -17.52 -7.15 35.99
C GLN A 530 -16.44 -7.06 34.91
N ARG A 531 -16.36 -8.07 34.04
CA ARG A 531 -15.41 -8.13 32.92
C ARG A 531 -15.68 -7.03 31.90
N VAL A 532 -16.94 -6.87 31.45
CA VAL A 532 -17.37 -5.82 30.52
C VAL A 532 -16.99 -4.43 31.04
N ALA A 533 -17.36 -4.09 32.27
CA ALA A 533 -17.06 -2.77 32.84
C ALA A 533 -15.55 -2.54 33.04
N THR A 534 -14.79 -3.55 33.46
CA THR A 534 -13.33 -3.42 33.64
C THR A 534 -12.61 -3.23 32.31
N LYS A 535 -13.01 -3.98 31.27
CA LYS A 535 -12.45 -3.87 29.91
C LYS A 535 -12.88 -2.59 29.21
N GLY A 536 -14.12 -2.12 29.42
CA GLY A 536 -14.60 -0.81 28.96
C GLY A 536 -13.77 0.33 29.52
N LEU A 537 -13.56 0.38 30.85
CA LEU A 537 -12.66 1.36 31.48
C LEU A 537 -11.20 1.24 31.02
N GLN A 538 -10.77 0.06 30.59
CA GLN A 538 -9.46 -0.11 29.98
C GLN A 538 -9.42 0.56 28.60
N ARG A 539 -10.37 0.26 27.70
CA ARG A 539 -10.46 0.80 26.34
C ARG A 539 -10.60 2.32 26.31
N LEU A 540 -11.43 2.89 27.18
CA LEU A 540 -11.66 4.33 27.26
C LEU A 540 -10.37 5.14 27.46
N LYS A 541 -9.30 4.56 28.03
CA LYS A 541 -7.99 5.23 28.17
C LYS A 541 -7.42 5.69 26.83
N TRP A 542 -7.56 4.89 25.78
CA TRP A 542 -7.11 5.22 24.44
C TRP A 542 -8.10 6.18 23.74
N GLU A 543 -9.40 5.93 23.88
CA GLU A 543 -10.44 6.80 23.29
C GLU A 543 -10.34 8.24 23.83
N PHE A 544 -10.01 8.42 25.12
CA PHE A 544 -9.79 9.74 25.74
C PHE A 544 -8.54 10.47 25.21
N ASP A 545 -7.53 9.78 24.68
CA ASP A 545 -6.30 10.44 24.24
C ASP A 545 -6.49 11.27 22.97
N ARG A 546 -7.53 10.99 22.17
CA ARG A 546 -7.97 11.77 20.99
C ARG A 546 -8.12 13.27 21.25
N TYR A 547 -8.45 13.64 22.49
CA TYR A 547 -8.73 15.02 22.90
C TYR A 547 -7.55 15.67 23.65
N LYS A 548 -6.38 15.04 23.66
CA LYS A 548 -5.19 15.45 24.43
C LYS A 548 -4.02 15.77 23.51
N PRO A 549 -3.11 16.68 23.90
CA PRO A 549 -1.92 17.07 23.13
C PRO A 549 -0.84 15.97 23.13
N PHE A 550 -1.14 14.82 22.52
CA PHE A 550 -0.16 13.77 22.25
C PHE A 550 -0.06 13.52 20.74
N ALA A 551 1.11 13.07 20.29
CA ALA A 551 1.33 12.56 18.94
C ALA A 551 1.51 11.03 18.99
N LEU A 552 0.93 10.32 18.01
CA LEU A 552 1.14 8.88 17.82
C LEU A 552 2.54 8.63 17.23
N SER A 553 3.58 8.78 18.06
CA SER A 553 4.98 8.95 17.66
C SER A 553 5.84 7.70 17.88
N VAL A 554 7.11 7.78 17.50
CA VAL A 554 8.18 6.91 18.02
C VAL A 554 9.18 7.72 18.87
N TYR A 555 10.18 7.05 19.43
CA TYR A 555 11.44 7.63 19.89
C TYR A 555 12.60 6.65 19.61
N SER A 556 13.83 7.18 19.53
CA SER A 556 15.04 6.34 19.43
C SER A 556 15.61 6.00 20.82
N GLY A 557 15.87 4.72 21.08
CA GLY A 557 16.40 4.21 22.35
C GLY A 557 16.48 2.68 22.40
N GLY A 558 17.06 2.13 23.46
CA GLY A 558 17.12 0.66 23.65
C GLY A 558 15.76 0.05 23.97
N THR A 559 15.64 -1.26 23.76
CA THR A 559 14.36 -1.97 23.74
C THR A 559 13.75 -2.10 25.14
N PRO A 560 12.55 -1.54 25.41
CA PRO A 560 11.88 -1.68 26.69
C PRO A 560 11.28 -3.08 26.86
N THR A 561 11.20 -3.55 28.11
CA THR A 561 10.61 -4.85 28.43
C THR A 561 9.10 -4.72 28.71
N TYR A 562 8.29 -5.25 27.81
CA TYR A 562 6.83 -5.33 27.96
C TYR A 562 6.35 -6.79 27.87
N GLU A 563 5.47 -7.19 28.79
CA GLU A 563 4.71 -8.45 28.69
C GLU A 563 3.34 -8.27 28.01
N LYS A 564 2.80 -7.06 28.05
CA LYS A 564 1.47 -6.68 27.55
C LYS A 564 1.28 -5.17 27.54
N VAL A 565 0.46 -4.67 26.61
CA VAL A 565 0.08 -3.26 26.55
C VAL A 565 -1.41 -3.10 26.91
N LEU A 566 -1.69 -2.46 28.06
CA LEU A 566 -3.05 -2.29 28.61
C LEU A 566 -3.45 -0.81 28.80
N ALA A 567 -2.64 0.10 28.23
CA ALA A 567 -2.86 1.53 28.16
C ALA A 567 -2.02 2.11 27.00
N PRO A 568 -2.32 3.32 26.53
CA PRO A 568 -1.43 4.12 25.68
C PRO A 568 0.01 4.14 26.18
N LEU A 569 0.98 3.92 25.29
CA LEU A 569 2.41 3.93 25.63
C LEU A 569 2.88 5.38 25.86
N ARG A 570 3.73 5.60 26.86
CA ARG A 570 4.28 6.93 27.21
C ARG A 570 5.79 6.85 27.38
N MET A 571 6.47 7.99 27.26
CA MET A 571 7.93 8.08 27.43
C MET A 571 8.35 7.46 28.79
N PRO A 572 9.33 6.54 28.83
CA PRO A 572 9.85 6.01 30.08
C PRO A 572 10.43 7.11 30.96
N GLN A 573 10.17 7.05 32.28
CA GLN A 573 10.68 8.02 33.26
C GLN A 573 12.10 7.69 33.77
N ASP A 574 12.54 6.44 33.60
CA ASP A 574 13.85 5.97 34.05
C ASP A 574 14.51 5.21 32.89
N SER A 575 15.67 5.70 32.46
CA SER A 575 16.43 5.19 31.31
C SER A 575 17.68 4.42 31.75
N ALA A 576 17.66 3.81 32.95
CA ALA A 576 18.80 3.09 33.52
C ALA A 576 19.20 1.83 32.70
N LYS A 577 20.03 2.05 31.68
CA LYS A 577 20.63 1.09 30.74
C LYS A 577 19.64 0.44 29.75
N PRO A 578 19.23 1.19 28.71
CA PRO A 578 18.55 0.61 27.56
C PRO A 578 19.53 -0.30 26.83
N VAL A 579 19.25 -1.61 26.76
CA VAL A 579 20.05 -2.51 25.93
C VAL A 579 19.66 -2.24 24.49
N VAL A 580 20.62 -1.73 23.71
CA VAL A 580 20.45 -1.61 22.26
C VAL A 580 20.64 -3.01 21.68
N GLU A 581 19.58 -3.53 21.08
CA GLU A 581 19.59 -4.84 20.46
C GLU A 581 20.60 -4.87 19.30
N LYS A 582 21.51 -5.84 19.32
CA LYS A 582 22.39 -6.10 18.17
C LYS A 582 21.57 -6.77 17.08
N MET A 583 21.62 -6.24 15.86
CA MET A 583 20.93 -6.88 14.75
C MET A 583 21.76 -8.03 14.20
N HIS A 584 21.13 -9.19 14.09
CA HIS A 584 21.68 -10.35 13.42
C HIS A 584 20.70 -10.76 12.33
N ILE A 585 21.18 -11.41 11.27
CA ILE A 585 20.32 -12.10 10.31
C ILE A 585 19.44 -13.08 11.09
N ARG A 586 18.12 -13.06 10.85
CA ARG A 586 17.19 -14.06 11.40
C ARG A 586 17.10 -15.22 10.42
N THR A 587 17.74 -16.34 10.73
CA THR A 587 17.82 -17.47 9.80
C THR A 587 16.43 -18.02 9.50
N GLY A 588 16.05 -18.07 8.22
CA GLY A 588 14.69 -18.44 7.80
C GLY A 588 13.59 -17.46 8.26
N GLY A 589 13.95 -16.26 8.72
CA GLY A 589 13.04 -15.26 9.27
C GLY A 589 12.55 -15.53 10.69
N ASP A 590 13.10 -16.53 11.39
CA ASP A 590 12.74 -16.86 12.78
C ASP A 590 13.39 -15.86 13.77
N PRO A 591 12.62 -15.07 14.54
CA PRO A 591 13.17 -14.13 15.51
C PRO A 591 14.11 -14.77 16.55
N PHE A 592 14.05 -16.08 16.81
CA PHE A 592 14.91 -16.78 17.77
C PHE A 592 16.20 -17.34 17.15
N ALA A 593 16.29 -17.48 15.83
CA ALA A 593 17.47 -18.03 15.15
C ALA A 593 18.44 -16.91 14.74
N GLU A 594 19.49 -16.69 15.52
CA GLU A 594 20.51 -15.65 15.23
C GLU A 594 21.62 -16.21 14.32
N GLY A 595 21.79 -15.60 13.14
CA GLY A 595 22.92 -15.81 12.23
C GLY A 595 23.95 -14.68 12.34
N ASP A 596 24.55 -14.29 11.21
CA ASP A 596 25.57 -13.23 11.13
C ASP A 596 25.14 -11.91 11.78
N LEU A 597 26.07 -11.27 12.49
CA LEU A 597 25.91 -9.89 12.96
C LEU A 597 25.93 -8.92 11.76
N VAL A 598 24.97 -7.99 11.71
CA VAL A 598 24.89 -6.96 10.68
C VAL A 598 24.98 -5.56 11.28
N LYS A 599 25.40 -4.59 10.47
CA LYS A 599 25.47 -3.17 10.83
C LYS A 599 24.29 -2.41 10.21
N PRO A 600 23.89 -1.25 10.77
CA PRO A 600 22.98 -0.32 10.10
C PRO A 600 23.48 0.02 8.70
N GLY A 601 22.61 -0.04 7.69
CA GLY A 601 22.98 0.11 6.29
C GLY A 601 21.77 0.31 5.37
N VAL A 602 21.99 0.12 4.07
CA VAL A 602 21.07 0.50 2.98
C VAL A 602 20.98 -0.61 1.92
N LEU A 603 20.33 -0.35 0.77
CA LEU A 603 20.39 -1.23 -0.40
C LEU A 603 21.78 -1.14 -1.06
N SER A 604 22.58 -2.20 -0.92
CA SER A 604 23.97 -2.26 -1.39
C SER A 604 24.11 -2.15 -2.91
N VAL A 605 23.10 -2.58 -3.66
CA VAL A 605 23.02 -2.45 -5.14
C VAL A 605 23.26 -1.02 -5.65
N ILE A 606 22.83 0.01 -4.91
CA ILE A 606 23.03 1.42 -5.30
C ILE A 606 24.10 2.15 -4.48
N GLU A 607 24.71 1.50 -3.49
CA GLU A 607 25.68 2.12 -2.57
C GLU A 607 26.92 2.67 -3.28
N LYS A 608 27.33 2.05 -4.41
CA LYS A 608 28.40 2.55 -5.28
C LYS A 608 28.13 3.95 -5.85
N HIS A 609 26.86 4.29 -6.06
CA HIS A 609 26.41 5.56 -6.62
C HIS A 609 25.88 6.53 -5.55
N VAL A 610 25.32 5.98 -4.46
CA VAL A 610 24.77 6.70 -3.31
C VAL A 610 25.38 6.12 -2.02
N PRO A 611 26.61 6.53 -1.65
CA PRO A 611 27.29 6.01 -0.47
C PRO A 611 26.49 6.32 0.80
N ALA A 612 26.35 5.34 1.69
CA ALA A 612 25.67 5.51 2.96
C ALA A 612 26.65 5.72 4.11
N ALA A 613 26.34 6.65 5.01
CA ALA A 613 27.12 6.95 6.21
C ALA A 613 26.28 6.75 7.47
N ILE A 614 25.62 5.59 7.60
CA ILE A 614 24.72 5.32 8.71
C ILE A 614 25.51 5.10 10.01
N PRO A 615 25.23 5.82 11.11
CA PRO A 615 25.93 5.63 12.37
C PRO A 615 25.72 4.23 12.98
N GLU A 616 26.79 3.62 13.51
CA GLU A 616 26.68 2.43 14.36
C GLU A 616 26.15 2.77 15.77
N THR A 617 26.22 4.03 16.19
CA THR A 617 25.59 4.53 17.42
C THR A 617 24.06 4.45 17.34
N PRO A 618 23.34 4.43 18.46
CA PRO A 618 21.87 4.35 18.45
C PRO A 618 21.21 5.63 17.92
N ASP A 619 21.86 6.76 18.17
CA ASP A 619 21.37 8.10 17.84
C ASP A 619 21.66 8.45 16.37
N GLY A 620 20.70 9.08 15.70
CA GLY A 620 20.84 9.63 14.35
C GLY A 620 20.77 8.61 13.20
N ARG A 621 20.52 7.32 13.49
CA ARG A 621 20.38 6.29 12.45
C ARG A 621 19.26 6.59 11.46
N ARG A 622 18.07 6.93 11.98
CA ARG A 622 16.90 7.21 11.13
C ARG A 622 17.11 8.48 10.34
N LYS A 623 17.68 9.53 10.96
CA LYS A 623 18.05 10.76 10.26
C LYS A 623 19.01 10.50 9.10
N ALA A 624 20.14 9.83 9.33
CA ALA A 624 21.13 9.53 8.29
C ALA A 624 20.56 8.64 7.17
N PHE A 625 19.71 7.67 7.52
CA PHE A 625 19.01 6.85 6.53
C PHE A 625 18.00 7.68 5.71
N ALA A 626 17.26 8.58 6.35
CA ALA A 626 16.31 9.46 5.67
C ALA A 626 17.01 10.45 4.71
N GLU A 627 18.18 10.96 5.10
CA GLU A 627 19.06 11.77 4.25
C GLU A 627 19.56 10.96 3.04
N TRP A 628 19.93 9.68 3.22
CA TRP A 628 20.31 8.77 2.12
C TRP A 628 19.14 8.41 1.19
N VAL A 629 17.94 8.18 1.75
CA VAL A 629 16.71 7.95 0.97
C VAL A 629 16.46 9.14 0.03
N THR A 630 16.69 10.36 0.52
CA THR A 630 16.38 11.61 -0.20
C THR A 630 17.58 12.27 -0.88
N ASP A 631 18.73 11.59 -0.98
CA ASP A 631 19.88 12.10 -1.73
C ASP A 631 19.50 12.29 -3.20
N SER A 632 19.88 13.43 -3.79
CA SER A 632 19.74 13.74 -5.21
C SER A 632 20.26 12.68 -6.19
N LYS A 633 21.17 11.80 -5.75
CA LYS A 633 21.73 10.69 -6.52
C LYS A 633 20.92 9.40 -6.39
N ASN A 634 20.00 9.32 -5.43
CA ASN A 634 19.11 8.18 -5.21
C ASN A 634 17.98 8.22 -6.25
N PRO A 635 17.99 7.34 -7.26
CA PRO A 635 17.06 7.46 -8.37
C PRO A 635 15.66 6.91 -8.03
N LEU A 636 15.50 6.22 -6.89
CA LEU A 636 14.28 5.52 -6.55
C LEU A 636 13.17 6.50 -6.13
N VAL A 637 13.42 7.35 -5.13
CA VAL A 637 12.37 8.14 -4.47
C VAL A 637 11.65 9.11 -5.42
N SER A 638 12.40 9.77 -6.32
CA SER A 638 11.83 10.67 -7.33
C SER A 638 11.05 9.91 -8.40
N ARG A 639 11.59 8.79 -8.93
CA ARG A 639 10.85 7.89 -9.84
C ARG A 639 9.54 7.40 -9.22
N VAL A 640 9.57 6.97 -7.95
CA VAL A 640 8.38 6.46 -7.24
C VAL A 640 7.30 7.53 -7.13
N MET A 641 7.64 8.73 -6.64
CA MET A 641 6.63 9.78 -6.44
C MET A 641 6.06 10.29 -7.77
N VAL A 642 6.90 10.53 -8.79
CA VAL A 642 6.45 10.93 -10.13
C VAL A 642 5.55 9.86 -10.75
N ASN A 643 5.90 8.58 -10.63
CA ASN A 643 5.10 7.48 -11.15
C ASN A 643 3.72 7.39 -10.46
N ARG A 644 3.65 7.69 -9.15
CA ARG A 644 2.38 7.77 -8.40
C ARG A 644 1.54 8.97 -8.84
N ILE A 645 2.12 10.17 -8.97
CA ILE A 645 1.39 11.38 -9.42
C ILE A 645 0.83 11.17 -10.83
N TRP A 646 1.62 10.58 -11.73
CA TRP A 646 1.16 10.19 -13.06
C TRP A 646 -0.02 9.21 -13.00
N GLN A 647 0.08 8.16 -12.18
CA GLN A 647 -1.00 7.20 -11.97
C GLN A 647 -2.28 7.84 -11.41
N TRP A 648 -2.18 8.83 -10.52
CA TRP A 648 -3.35 9.49 -9.94
C TRP A 648 -4.12 10.35 -10.96
N HIS A 649 -3.46 10.84 -12.02
CA HIS A 649 -4.11 11.53 -13.13
C HIS A 649 -4.65 10.58 -14.23
N PHE A 650 -3.86 9.58 -14.63
CA PHE A 650 -4.20 8.73 -15.78
C PHE A 650 -4.78 7.35 -15.41
N GLY A 651 -4.94 7.02 -14.12
CA GLY A 651 -5.38 5.71 -13.64
C GLY A 651 -4.34 4.57 -13.78
N LYS A 652 -3.26 4.81 -14.53
CA LYS A 652 -2.16 3.87 -14.80
C LYS A 652 -0.78 4.54 -14.67
N PRO A 653 0.21 3.86 -14.08
CA PRO A 653 1.57 4.37 -13.93
C PRO A 653 2.37 4.31 -15.24
N LEU A 654 3.51 5.03 -15.30
CA LEU A 654 4.50 4.88 -16.37
C LEU A 654 5.29 3.57 -16.23
N ALA A 655 5.59 3.17 -14.99
CA ALA A 655 6.30 1.93 -14.64
C ALA A 655 5.49 1.08 -13.66
N GLY A 656 5.10 -0.12 -14.12
CA GLY A 656 4.69 -1.27 -13.31
C GLY A 656 3.85 -0.98 -12.07
N ASN A 657 4.30 -1.55 -10.95
CA ASN A 657 3.63 -1.49 -9.66
C ASN A 657 4.36 -0.43 -8.80
N PRO A 658 3.69 0.65 -8.33
CA PRO A 658 4.38 1.73 -7.62
C PRO A 658 5.07 1.35 -6.31
N ASN A 659 4.82 0.18 -5.73
CA ASN A 659 5.57 -0.36 -4.57
C ASN A 659 6.64 -1.40 -4.97
N ASN A 660 6.73 -1.79 -6.25
CA ASN A 660 7.68 -2.80 -6.74
C ASN A 660 8.23 -2.43 -8.13
N PHE A 661 9.42 -1.83 -8.13
CA PHE A 661 10.25 -1.55 -9.31
C PHE A 661 11.31 -2.62 -9.59
N GLY A 662 11.41 -3.64 -8.74
CA GLY A 662 12.26 -4.81 -8.97
C GLY A 662 11.81 -5.60 -10.21
N SER A 663 12.57 -6.63 -10.58
CA SER A 663 12.38 -7.35 -11.85
C SER A 663 11.09 -8.19 -11.94
N THR A 664 10.29 -8.23 -10.87
CA THR A 664 8.95 -8.82 -10.85
C THR A 664 7.84 -7.79 -11.03
N GLY A 665 8.16 -6.50 -10.93
CA GLY A 665 7.30 -5.40 -11.34
C GLY A 665 7.31 -5.18 -12.85
N GLY A 666 6.32 -4.43 -13.34
CA GLY A 666 6.29 -4.03 -14.75
C GLY A 666 7.39 -3.02 -15.10
N LEU A 667 8.04 -3.22 -16.24
CA LEU A 667 9.02 -2.27 -16.77
C LEU A 667 8.37 -0.91 -17.12
N PRO A 668 9.13 0.20 -17.12
CA PRO A 668 8.65 1.48 -17.63
C PRO A 668 8.24 1.39 -19.10
N THR A 669 7.02 1.82 -19.42
CA THR A 669 6.54 2.02 -20.79
C THR A 669 7.29 3.15 -21.49
N HIS A 670 7.57 4.23 -20.75
CA HIS A 670 8.26 5.43 -21.23
C HIS A 670 9.45 5.77 -20.32
N PRO A 671 10.55 4.98 -20.36
CA PRO A 671 11.68 5.15 -19.42
C PRO A 671 12.31 6.54 -19.47
N LYS A 672 12.48 7.11 -20.68
CA LYS A 672 13.03 8.47 -20.86
C LYS A 672 12.13 9.56 -20.26
N LEU A 673 10.81 9.42 -20.37
CA LEU A 673 9.84 10.35 -19.80
C LEU A 673 9.87 10.27 -18.27
N LEU A 674 9.86 9.05 -17.71
CA LEU A 674 9.92 8.84 -16.26
C LEU A 674 11.20 9.43 -15.66
N ASP A 675 12.37 9.19 -16.28
CA ASP A 675 13.64 9.73 -15.82
C ASP A 675 13.71 11.26 -15.97
N HIS A 676 13.21 11.82 -17.07
CA HIS A 676 13.15 13.27 -17.27
C HIS A 676 12.28 13.94 -16.20
N LEU A 677 11.07 13.43 -15.96
CA LEU A 677 10.16 13.96 -14.94
C LEU A 677 10.72 13.77 -13.52
N ALA A 678 11.37 12.64 -13.23
CA ALA A 678 12.02 12.39 -11.94
C ALA A 678 13.21 13.33 -11.67
N ALA A 679 14.05 13.58 -12.69
CA ALA A 679 15.16 14.53 -12.58
C ALA A 679 14.64 15.97 -12.43
N GLU A 680 13.63 16.36 -13.20
CA GLU A 680 13.04 17.69 -13.11
C GLU A 680 12.32 17.93 -11.78
N PHE A 681 11.63 16.92 -11.23
CA PHE A 681 10.99 16.99 -9.91
C PHE A 681 11.99 17.39 -8.81
N MET A 682 13.17 16.78 -8.79
CA MET A 682 14.22 17.13 -7.82
C MET A 682 14.81 18.52 -8.10
N LYS A 683 15.01 18.87 -9.38
CA LYS A 683 15.54 20.17 -9.81
C LYS A 683 14.62 21.33 -9.42
N ASN A 684 13.32 21.13 -9.51
CA ASN A 684 12.29 22.11 -9.17
C ASN A 684 11.87 22.02 -7.67
N GLY A 685 12.83 21.72 -6.79
CA GLY A 685 12.63 21.77 -5.34
C GLY A 685 11.66 20.73 -4.77
N TRP A 686 11.45 19.60 -5.47
CA TRP A 686 10.53 18.54 -5.06
C TRP A 686 9.07 18.99 -4.88
N SER A 687 8.65 20.05 -5.58
CA SER A 687 7.27 20.55 -5.59
C SER A 687 6.32 19.54 -6.24
N VAL A 688 5.33 19.10 -5.46
CA VAL A 688 4.30 18.17 -5.95
C VAL A 688 3.28 18.94 -6.80
N LYS A 689 2.98 20.20 -6.44
CA LYS A 689 2.11 21.08 -7.23
C LYS A 689 2.68 21.38 -8.62
N ASP A 690 3.99 21.62 -8.75
CA ASP A 690 4.62 21.81 -10.07
C ASP A 690 4.52 20.58 -10.97
N MET A 691 4.61 19.38 -10.39
CA MET A 691 4.40 18.14 -11.15
C MET A 691 2.94 18.00 -11.62
N HIS A 692 1.95 18.34 -10.79
CA HIS A 692 0.55 18.40 -11.22
C HIS A 692 0.34 19.41 -12.35
N ARG A 693 0.87 20.64 -12.23
CA ARG A 693 0.79 21.67 -13.30
C ARG A 693 1.32 21.12 -14.62
N LYS A 694 2.53 20.55 -14.60
CA LYS A 694 3.20 20.02 -15.79
C LYS A 694 2.40 18.92 -16.48
N ILE A 695 1.85 17.98 -15.70
CA ILE A 695 0.99 16.90 -16.23
C ILE A 695 -0.31 17.48 -16.77
N MET A 696 -1.03 18.28 -16.00
CA MET A 696 -2.36 18.77 -16.39
C MET A 696 -2.34 19.73 -17.58
N LEU A 697 -1.24 20.48 -17.76
CA LEU A 697 -1.03 21.38 -18.91
C LEU A 697 -0.37 20.68 -20.11
N SER A 698 -0.30 19.36 -20.13
CA SER A 698 0.08 18.58 -21.32
C SER A 698 -1.12 18.41 -22.26
N GLU A 699 -0.84 18.29 -23.55
CA GLU A 699 -1.84 17.87 -24.53
C GLU A 699 -2.39 16.48 -24.17
N ALA A 700 -1.52 15.57 -23.70
CA ALA A 700 -1.89 14.24 -23.24
C ALA A 700 -2.97 14.22 -22.15
N TYR A 701 -2.84 15.04 -21.10
CA TYR A 701 -3.89 15.19 -20.09
C TYR A 701 -5.13 15.91 -20.64
N CYS A 702 -4.97 16.78 -21.64
CA CYS A 702 -6.07 17.53 -22.25
C CYS A 702 -6.82 16.78 -23.37
N ARG A 703 -6.42 15.54 -23.73
CA ARG A 703 -7.09 14.72 -24.76
C ARG A 703 -8.52 14.34 -24.36
N SER A 704 -9.39 14.21 -25.36
CA SER A 704 -10.73 13.62 -25.23
C SER A 704 -10.62 12.10 -24.98
N CYS A 705 -11.67 11.51 -24.40
CA CYS A 705 -11.85 10.07 -24.35
C CYS A 705 -12.35 9.48 -25.68
N ALA A 706 -12.84 10.30 -26.61
CA ALA A 706 -13.32 9.87 -27.92
C ALA A 706 -12.21 9.98 -28.97
N HIS A 707 -11.74 8.83 -29.47
CA HIS A 707 -10.81 8.78 -30.60
C HIS A 707 -11.57 8.87 -31.93
N PRO A 708 -11.07 9.62 -32.94
CA PRO A 708 -11.72 9.69 -34.26
C PRO A 708 -11.69 8.36 -35.04
N ASP A 709 -10.75 7.47 -34.71
CA ASP A 709 -10.68 6.09 -35.22
C ASP A 709 -10.59 5.09 -34.06
N PRO A 710 -11.73 4.65 -33.49
CA PRO A 710 -11.74 3.69 -32.39
C PRO A 710 -11.19 2.31 -32.77
N ALA A 711 -11.24 1.94 -34.05
CA ALA A 711 -10.77 0.64 -34.53
C ALA A 711 -9.23 0.63 -34.60
N GLY A 712 -8.63 1.64 -35.21
CA GLY A 712 -7.19 1.82 -35.24
C GLY A 712 -6.58 1.99 -33.84
N LEU A 713 -7.27 2.67 -32.92
CA LEU A 713 -6.82 2.75 -31.51
C LEU A 713 -6.74 1.36 -30.87
N ALA A 714 -7.79 0.53 -31.04
CA ALA A 714 -7.82 -0.82 -30.50
C ALA A 714 -6.81 -1.78 -31.16
N GLU A 715 -6.39 -1.51 -32.41
CA GLU A 715 -5.37 -2.28 -33.11
C GLU A 715 -3.94 -1.87 -32.71
N PHE A 716 -3.65 -0.56 -32.68
CA PHE A 716 -2.29 -0.04 -32.47
C PHE A 716 -1.92 0.18 -30.99
N ASP A 717 -2.90 0.40 -30.11
CA ASP A 717 -2.68 0.60 -28.67
C ASP A 717 -3.77 -0.09 -27.80
N PRO A 718 -3.93 -1.43 -27.89
CA PRO A 718 -4.94 -2.19 -27.16
C PRO A 718 -4.83 -2.10 -25.63
N GLU A 719 -3.68 -1.67 -25.10
CA GLU A 719 -3.43 -1.47 -23.67
C GLU A 719 -3.42 0.01 -23.25
N GLY A 720 -3.72 0.93 -24.18
CA GLY A 720 -3.72 2.38 -23.95
C GLY A 720 -2.37 2.95 -23.50
N ARG A 721 -1.25 2.25 -23.74
CA ARG A 721 0.08 2.63 -23.26
C ARG A 721 0.60 3.90 -23.93
N ALA A 722 0.17 4.23 -25.14
CA ALA A 722 0.61 5.44 -25.85
C ALA A 722 -0.12 6.73 -25.40
N PHE A 723 -1.09 6.62 -24.48
CA PHE A 723 -1.90 7.75 -23.98
C PHE A 723 -2.59 8.54 -25.12
N ALA A 724 -2.93 7.87 -26.23
CA ALA A 724 -3.55 8.50 -27.40
C ALA A 724 -4.95 9.07 -27.12
N VAL A 725 -5.63 8.57 -26.07
CA VAL A 725 -6.87 9.11 -25.48
C VAL A 725 -6.65 9.37 -23.99
N PHE A 726 -7.53 10.18 -23.38
CA PHE A 726 -7.74 10.08 -21.94
C PHE A 726 -8.69 8.92 -21.63
N GLU A 727 -8.37 8.06 -20.66
CA GLU A 727 -9.22 6.93 -20.29
C GLU A 727 -10.26 7.33 -19.24
N PRO A 728 -11.57 7.14 -19.47
CA PRO A 728 -12.59 7.43 -18.48
C PRO A 728 -12.39 6.63 -17.20
N ARG A 729 -12.25 7.33 -16.07
CA ARG A 729 -12.11 6.72 -14.74
C ARG A 729 -13.42 6.79 -13.96
N ARG A 730 -13.73 5.74 -13.21
CA ARG A 730 -14.85 5.77 -12.27
C ARG A 730 -14.46 6.60 -11.03
N LEU A 731 -15.44 7.25 -10.40
CA LEU A 731 -15.22 7.89 -9.10
C LEU A 731 -14.90 6.84 -8.03
N SER A 732 -13.93 7.14 -7.17
CA SER A 732 -13.61 6.36 -5.97
C SER A 732 -14.76 6.44 -4.95
N ALA A 733 -14.79 5.53 -3.98
CA ALA A 733 -15.82 5.51 -2.94
C ALA A 733 -16.01 6.86 -2.21
N GLU A 734 -14.90 7.51 -1.85
CA GLU A 734 -14.88 8.82 -1.22
C GLU A 734 -15.33 9.94 -2.17
N GLU A 735 -14.86 9.94 -3.42
CA GLU A 735 -15.34 10.90 -4.43
C GLU A 735 -16.85 10.75 -4.65
N MET A 736 -17.37 9.52 -4.66
CA MET A 736 -18.79 9.23 -4.81
C MET A 736 -19.61 9.82 -3.66
N ARG A 737 -19.28 9.47 -2.41
CA ARG A 737 -20.00 9.97 -1.22
C ARG A 737 -19.84 11.49 -1.05
N ASP A 738 -18.64 12.02 -1.25
CA ASP A 738 -18.39 13.46 -1.10
C ASP A 738 -19.08 14.26 -2.21
N SER A 739 -19.15 13.75 -3.44
CA SER A 739 -19.93 14.36 -4.53
C SER A 739 -21.40 14.46 -4.17
N VAL A 740 -21.99 13.37 -3.67
CA VAL A 740 -23.40 13.35 -3.28
C VAL A 740 -23.69 14.39 -2.18
N LEU A 741 -22.81 14.52 -1.18
CA LEU A 741 -22.94 15.56 -0.15
C LEU A 741 -22.74 16.99 -0.69
N ALA A 742 -21.88 17.18 -1.69
CA ALA A 742 -21.63 18.49 -2.31
C ALA A 742 -22.83 18.97 -3.16
N ILE A 743 -23.43 18.07 -3.94
CA ILE A 743 -24.60 18.40 -4.78
C ILE A 743 -25.89 18.55 -3.97
N THR A 744 -26.03 17.89 -2.81
CA THR A 744 -27.13 18.16 -1.87
C THR A 744 -26.91 19.44 -1.05
N GLY A 745 -25.67 19.93 -0.98
CA GLY A 745 -25.31 21.13 -0.20
C GLY A 745 -25.10 20.86 1.29
N GLU A 746 -25.03 19.59 1.68
CA GLU A 746 -24.88 19.14 3.07
C GLU A 746 -23.41 18.92 3.47
N LEU A 747 -22.48 18.92 2.50
CA LEU A 747 -21.06 18.72 2.76
C LEU A 747 -20.47 19.80 3.69
N ASN A 748 -20.01 19.36 4.86
CA ASN A 748 -19.19 20.19 5.72
C ASN A 748 -17.75 20.24 5.18
N GLU A 749 -17.40 21.35 4.53
CA GLU A 749 -16.10 21.67 3.92
C GLU A 749 -14.97 21.95 4.94
N ARG A 750 -15.20 21.84 6.28
CA ARG A 750 -14.14 22.08 7.27
C ARG A 750 -13.05 21.01 7.22
N VAL A 751 -11.80 21.46 7.11
CA VAL A 751 -10.59 20.63 7.08
C VAL A 751 -10.14 20.22 8.50
N GLY A 752 -9.60 19.01 8.66
CA GLY A 752 -8.94 18.51 9.87
C GLY A 752 -9.84 18.21 11.08
N GLY A 753 -9.26 17.88 12.23
CA GLY A 753 -9.95 17.62 13.49
C GLY A 753 -10.39 16.17 13.68
N VAL A 754 -11.11 15.85 14.76
CA VAL A 754 -11.34 14.44 15.11
C VAL A 754 -12.15 13.68 14.05
N PRO A 755 -11.96 12.35 13.90
CA PRO A 755 -12.71 11.57 12.93
C PRO A 755 -14.22 11.57 13.21
N CYS A 756 -15.02 11.66 12.15
CA CYS A 756 -16.47 11.58 12.23
C CYS A 756 -16.98 10.13 12.06
N ARG A 757 -18.24 9.92 12.43
CA ARG A 757 -18.97 8.67 12.37
C ARG A 757 -20.31 8.95 11.65
N PRO A 758 -20.38 8.78 10.32
CA PRO A 758 -21.67 8.77 9.62
C PRO A 758 -22.50 7.55 9.98
N GLU A 759 -23.77 7.60 9.62
CA GLU A 759 -24.68 6.47 9.66
C GLU A 759 -24.17 5.35 8.74
N ILE A 760 -24.25 4.11 9.25
CA ILE A 760 -24.07 2.89 8.49
C ILE A 760 -25.28 1.98 8.76
N ASN A 761 -25.44 0.91 7.99
CA ASN A 761 -26.53 -0.06 8.19
C ASN A 761 -26.60 -0.53 9.66
N GLU A 762 -27.80 -0.47 10.26
CA GLU A 762 -27.98 -0.74 11.70
C GLU A 762 -27.47 -2.12 12.11
N GLU A 763 -27.70 -3.14 11.28
CA GLU A 763 -27.19 -4.51 11.50
C GLU A 763 -25.66 -4.57 11.65
N VAL A 764 -24.93 -3.74 10.90
CA VAL A 764 -23.47 -3.62 11.00
C VAL A 764 -23.09 -2.76 12.21
N ALA A 765 -23.80 -1.66 12.44
CA ALA A 765 -23.52 -0.74 13.54
C ALA A 765 -23.68 -1.39 14.93
N LEU A 766 -24.70 -2.23 15.06
CA LEU A 766 -25.03 -2.98 16.27
C LEU A 766 -24.38 -4.36 16.33
N GLN A 767 -23.61 -4.80 15.33
CA GLN A 767 -23.02 -6.15 15.34
C GLN A 767 -22.12 -6.36 16.59
N PRO A 768 -22.29 -7.48 17.33
CA PRO A 768 -21.48 -7.75 18.51
C PRO A 768 -20.06 -8.21 18.11
N ARG A 769 -19.12 -7.26 18.10
CA ARG A 769 -17.72 -7.54 17.79
C ARG A 769 -16.96 -8.01 19.01
N GLN A 770 -16.54 -9.27 19.01
CA GLN A 770 -15.74 -9.84 20.09
C GLN A 770 -14.31 -9.29 20.02
N VAL A 771 -13.81 -8.84 21.17
CA VAL A 771 -12.40 -8.49 21.40
C VAL A 771 -11.92 -9.25 22.62
N MET A 772 -10.60 -9.30 22.87
CA MET A 772 -10.02 -10.13 23.93
C MET A 772 -10.68 -9.92 25.31
N GLY A 773 -11.57 -10.85 25.68
CA GLY A 773 -12.34 -10.87 26.93
C GLY A 773 -13.48 -9.85 27.03
N ALA A 774 -13.95 -9.23 25.94
CA ALA A 774 -15.06 -8.28 25.95
C ALA A 774 -15.68 -8.07 24.55
N PHE A 775 -16.42 -6.97 24.38
CA PHE A 775 -16.91 -6.47 23.09
C PHE A 775 -16.25 -5.12 22.79
N ALA A 776 -15.97 -4.84 21.51
CA ALA A 776 -15.75 -3.48 21.06
C ALA A 776 -17.04 -2.65 21.20
N SER A 777 -16.92 -1.33 21.24
CA SER A 777 -18.08 -0.42 21.26
C SER A 777 -18.94 -0.64 20.00
N ALA A 778 -20.25 -0.42 20.13
CA ALA A 778 -21.13 -0.22 18.96
C ALA A 778 -20.59 0.91 18.07
N TRP A 779 -20.88 0.86 16.76
CA TRP A 779 -20.75 2.06 15.95
C TRP A 779 -21.93 2.99 16.28
N VAL A 780 -21.64 4.21 16.71
CA VAL A 780 -22.64 5.21 17.07
C VAL A 780 -22.38 6.45 16.22
N PRO A 781 -23.33 6.89 15.38
CA PRO A 781 -23.12 8.04 14.52
C PRO A 781 -22.98 9.33 15.34
N ASN A 782 -22.37 10.37 14.75
CA ASN A 782 -22.39 11.69 15.38
C ASN A 782 -23.84 12.22 15.46
N PRO A 783 -24.21 12.90 16.56
CA PRO A 783 -25.60 13.30 16.79
C PRO A 783 -26.13 14.35 15.81
N GLN A 784 -25.29 15.24 15.29
CA GLN A 784 -25.70 16.32 14.40
C GLN A 784 -25.27 16.09 12.93
N PRO A 785 -26.13 16.41 11.93
CA PRO A 785 -25.80 16.32 10.50
C PRO A 785 -24.43 16.92 10.15
N GLU A 786 -24.16 18.13 10.64
CA GLU A 786 -22.95 18.91 10.35
C GLU A 786 -21.67 18.23 10.87
N GLN A 787 -21.78 17.34 11.87
CA GLN A 787 -20.65 16.56 12.39
C GLN A 787 -20.34 15.32 11.56
N ARG A 788 -21.33 14.75 10.85
CA ARG A 788 -21.22 13.49 10.09
C ARG A 788 -21.21 13.63 8.57
N HIS A 789 -21.80 14.69 8.04
CA HIS A 789 -21.73 15.07 6.61
C HIS A 789 -20.39 15.71 6.24
N ARG A 790 -19.31 15.31 6.91
CA ARG A 790 -17.93 15.67 6.53
C ARG A 790 -17.45 14.81 5.36
N ARG A 791 -16.40 15.27 4.70
CA ARG A 791 -15.65 14.49 3.70
C ARG A 791 -15.29 13.11 4.22
N SER A 792 -15.31 12.13 3.32
CA SER A 792 -15.14 10.71 3.63
C SER A 792 -13.72 10.38 4.15
N LEU A 793 -12.76 11.25 3.86
CA LEU A 793 -11.42 11.27 4.46
C LEU A 793 -11.42 11.34 5.99
N TYR A 794 -12.45 11.96 6.59
CA TYR A 794 -12.59 12.12 8.04
C TYR A 794 -13.37 10.99 8.72
N ILE A 795 -13.92 10.02 7.98
CA ILE A 795 -14.63 8.89 8.57
C ILE A 795 -13.64 8.06 9.40
N LEU A 796 -14.04 7.70 10.62
CA LEU A 796 -13.28 6.85 11.53
C LEU A 796 -12.92 5.51 10.88
N LYS A 797 -11.64 5.29 10.53
CA LYS A 797 -11.15 4.08 9.85
C LYS A 797 -10.72 3.04 10.89
N LEU A 798 -11.65 2.18 11.30
CA LEU A 798 -11.36 1.01 12.15
C LEU A 798 -10.96 -0.19 11.29
N ARG A 799 -10.01 -1.01 11.77
CA ARG A 799 -9.64 -2.28 11.11
C ARG A 799 -10.71 -3.35 11.30
N GLY A 800 -11.33 -3.42 12.49
CA GLY A 800 -12.39 -4.38 12.81
C GLY A 800 -13.82 -3.99 12.38
N VAL A 801 -14.04 -2.83 11.75
CA VAL A 801 -15.30 -2.42 11.09
C VAL A 801 -14.98 -1.51 9.91
N ARG A 802 -15.43 -1.89 8.72
CA ARG A 802 -15.43 -1.01 7.55
C ARG A 802 -16.78 -0.34 7.37
N HIS A 803 -16.76 0.83 6.74
CA HIS A 803 -17.98 1.51 6.32
C HIS A 803 -18.56 0.76 5.11
N PRO A 804 -19.77 0.17 5.18
CA PRO A 804 -20.24 -0.79 4.16
C PRO A 804 -20.27 -0.24 2.74
N MET A 805 -20.76 0.99 2.55
CA MET A 805 -20.74 1.65 1.23
C MET A 805 -19.31 1.84 0.69
N LEU A 806 -18.35 2.25 1.53
CA LEU A 806 -16.98 2.47 1.08
C LEU A 806 -16.29 1.15 0.67
N GLU A 807 -16.58 0.06 1.39
CA GLU A 807 -16.09 -1.27 1.06
C GLU A 807 -16.68 -1.81 -0.26
N VAL A 808 -17.99 -1.66 -0.46
CA VAL A 808 -18.66 -2.04 -1.73
C VAL A 808 -18.07 -1.31 -2.94
N PHE A 809 -17.54 -0.09 -2.75
CA PHE A 809 -16.86 0.71 -3.78
C PHE A 809 -15.31 0.60 -3.72
N ASN A 810 -14.80 -0.56 -3.30
CA ASN A 810 -13.38 -0.96 -3.34
C ASN A 810 -12.41 -0.05 -2.55
N THR A 811 -12.85 0.52 -1.42
CA THR A 811 -11.90 1.23 -0.53
C THR A 811 -10.86 0.24 0.00
N PRO A 812 -9.54 0.56 -0.10
CA PRO A 812 -8.49 -0.38 0.24
C PRO A 812 -8.45 -0.75 1.72
N ALA A 813 -7.79 -1.87 2.00
CA ALA A 813 -7.51 -2.31 3.35
C ALA A 813 -6.45 -1.43 4.03
N SER A 814 -6.63 -1.17 5.33
CA SER A 814 -5.58 -0.56 6.15
C SER A 814 -4.53 -1.57 6.64
N ASP A 815 -4.48 -2.78 6.11
CA ASP A 815 -3.58 -3.85 6.57
C ASP A 815 -2.31 -3.94 5.71
N PHE A 816 -2.43 -3.69 4.40
CA PHE A 816 -1.37 -3.75 3.39
C PHE A 816 -1.35 -2.46 2.57
N SER A 817 -0.17 -2.11 2.03
CA SER A 817 -0.01 -0.86 1.27
C SER A 817 -0.78 -0.95 -0.04
N CYS A 818 -1.62 0.05 -0.33
CA CYS A 818 -2.34 0.12 -1.60
C CYS A 818 -1.60 1.05 -2.55
N GLU A 819 -0.87 0.44 -3.49
CA GLU A 819 -0.10 1.16 -4.51
C GLU A 819 -0.98 1.75 -5.63
N ARG A 820 -2.09 1.06 -5.94
CA ARG A 820 -3.10 1.41 -6.92
C ARG A 820 -4.43 0.82 -6.47
N ARG A 821 -5.52 1.58 -6.55
CA ARG A 821 -6.87 1.08 -6.25
C ARG A 821 -7.43 0.31 -7.44
N GLU A 822 -8.17 -0.76 -7.15
CA GLU A 822 -8.95 -1.46 -8.16
C GLU A 822 -10.33 -0.81 -8.34
N SER A 823 -10.77 -0.67 -9.58
CA SER A 823 -12.14 -0.30 -9.92
C SER A 823 -12.87 -1.51 -10.48
N SER A 824 -14.07 -1.76 -9.99
CA SER A 824 -14.94 -2.84 -10.43
C SER A 824 -16.30 -2.26 -10.83
N THR A 825 -17.04 -2.97 -11.66
CA THR A 825 -18.39 -2.60 -12.12
C THR A 825 -19.31 -3.78 -11.87
N VAL A 826 -19.70 -3.97 -10.61
CA VAL A 826 -20.47 -5.15 -10.17
C VAL A 826 -21.86 -4.77 -9.69
N THR A 827 -22.84 -5.65 -9.95
CA THR A 827 -24.27 -5.43 -9.63
C THR A 827 -24.54 -4.92 -8.20
N PRO A 828 -23.85 -5.41 -7.14
CA PRO A 828 -24.04 -4.89 -5.78
C PRO A 828 -23.79 -3.38 -5.61
N GLN A 829 -22.91 -2.77 -6.43
CA GLN A 829 -22.64 -1.31 -6.34
C GLN A 829 -23.80 -0.49 -6.90
N ALA A 830 -24.34 -0.88 -8.05
CA ALA A 830 -25.52 -0.23 -8.63
C ALA A 830 -26.74 -0.39 -7.73
N LEU A 831 -26.94 -1.60 -7.17
CA LEU A 831 -28.01 -1.87 -6.21
C LEU A 831 -27.81 -1.13 -4.88
N ASN A 832 -26.58 -0.94 -4.40
CA ASN A 832 -26.32 -0.13 -3.21
C ASN A 832 -26.74 1.34 -3.44
N LEU A 833 -26.39 1.92 -4.59
CA LEU A 833 -26.81 3.27 -4.94
C LEU A 833 -28.33 3.42 -5.08
N PHE A 834 -29.06 2.40 -5.54
CA PHE A 834 -30.54 2.47 -5.62
C PHE A 834 -31.28 2.12 -4.33
N ASN A 835 -30.77 1.18 -3.51
CA ASN A 835 -31.55 0.58 -2.41
C ASN A 835 -31.02 0.94 -1.02
N SER A 836 -29.89 1.64 -0.90
CA SER A 836 -29.43 2.07 0.43
C SER A 836 -30.27 3.24 0.94
N LYS A 837 -30.60 3.20 2.24
CA LYS A 837 -31.26 4.31 2.93
C LYS A 837 -30.52 5.62 2.72
N ASN A 838 -29.19 5.61 2.86
CA ASN A 838 -28.38 6.82 2.69
C ASN A 838 -28.54 7.44 1.29
N SER A 839 -28.54 6.63 0.22
CA SER A 839 -28.79 7.12 -1.14
C SER A 839 -30.15 7.80 -1.29
N TYR A 840 -31.20 7.23 -0.70
CA TYR A 840 -32.56 7.76 -0.74
C TYR A 840 -32.67 9.08 0.05
N ASP A 841 -32.09 9.13 1.26
CA ASP A 841 -32.04 10.36 2.07
C ASP A 841 -31.32 11.50 1.31
N ARG A 842 -30.26 11.16 0.56
CA ARG A 842 -29.54 12.11 -0.31
C ARG A 842 -30.31 12.49 -1.57
N SER A 843 -31.04 11.58 -2.21
CA SER A 843 -31.84 11.93 -3.38
C SER A 843 -33.02 12.84 -3.00
N LEU A 844 -33.61 12.63 -1.82
CA LEU A 844 -34.62 13.52 -1.24
C LEU A 844 -34.03 14.90 -0.90
N ALA A 845 -32.84 14.96 -0.29
CA ALA A 845 -32.15 16.22 -0.01
C ALA A 845 -31.80 17.00 -1.30
N LEU A 846 -31.36 16.31 -2.35
CA LEU A 846 -31.09 16.92 -3.66
C LEU A 846 -32.36 17.51 -4.29
N ALA A 847 -33.47 16.76 -4.26
CA ALA A 847 -34.77 17.22 -4.73
C ALA A 847 -35.25 18.45 -3.95
N GLN A 848 -35.16 18.43 -2.61
CA GLN A 848 -35.56 19.56 -1.77
C GLN A 848 -34.67 20.79 -2.01
N ARG A 849 -33.35 20.63 -2.22
CA ARG A 849 -32.46 21.72 -2.62
C ARG A 849 -32.88 22.30 -3.97
N ALA A 850 -32.97 21.45 -5.01
CA ALA A 850 -33.33 21.89 -6.36
C ALA A 850 -34.68 22.59 -6.41
N TRP A 851 -35.65 22.14 -5.61
CA TRP A 851 -36.96 22.79 -5.46
C TRP A 851 -36.90 24.12 -4.70
N SER A 852 -36.00 24.26 -3.72
CA SER A 852 -35.84 25.46 -2.89
C SER A 852 -34.97 26.54 -3.53
N ASP A 853 -34.04 26.16 -4.42
CA ASP A 853 -33.20 27.07 -5.21
C ASP A 853 -34.02 27.90 -6.23
N ILE A 854 -35.23 27.44 -6.59
CA ILE A 854 -36.12 28.12 -7.56
C ILE A 854 -37.18 28.95 -6.85
N ASP A 855 -37.44 30.15 -7.39
CA ASP A 855 -38.51 31.04 -6.96
C ASP A 855 -39.86 30.32 -6.90
N LYS A 856 -40.63 30.59 -5.84
CA LYS A 856 -41.92 29.93 -5.58
C LYS A 856 -43.01 30.39 -6.53
N ASP A 857 -42.87 31.60 -7.06
CA ASP A 857 -43.84 32.24 -7.96
C ASP A 857 -43.49 32.04 -9.46
N ALA A 858 -42.52 31.16 -9.78
CA ALA A 858 -42.12 30.88 -11.16
C ALA A 858 -43.11 29.96 -11.90
N ASP A 859 -43.64 30.42 -13.04
CA ASP A 859 -44.64 29.69 -13.86
C ASP A 859 -44.17 28.30 -14.36
N ASN A 860 -42.86 28.08 -14.52
CA ASN A 860 -42.27 26.82 -15.00
C ASN A 860 -41.36 26.14 -13.96
N ARG A 861 -41.72 26.21 -12.68
CA ARG A 861 -40.93 25.71 -11.55
C ARG A 861 -40.45 24.26 -11.69
N ASP A 862 -41.28 23.35 -12.20
CA ASP A 862 -40.92 21.95 -12.48
C ASP A 862 -39.68 21.86 -13.40
N GLU A 863 -39.70 22.57 -14.53
CA GLU A 863 -38.61 22.60 -15.51
C GLU A 863 -37.34 23.18 -14.90
N LEU A 864 -37.47 24.30 -14.17
CA LEU A 864 -36.33 24.96 -13.55
C LEU A 864 -35.67 24.08 -12.49
N ALA A 865 -36.45 23.33 -11.70
CA ALA A 865 -35.93 22.36 -10.73
C ALA A 865 -35.18 21.21 -11.43
N LEU A 866 -35.71 20.69 -12.55
CA LEU A 866 -35.00 19.68 -13.36
C LEU A 866 -33.70 20.24 -13.96
N ARG A 867 -33.73 21.44 -14.56
CA ARG A 867 -32.52 22.11 -15.05
C ARG A 867 -31.47 22.28 -13.94
N ARG A 868 -31.91 22.62 -12.73
CA ARG A 868 -31.02 22.74 -11.56
C ARG A 868 -30.39 21.40 -11.14
N ILE A 869 -31.12 20.29 -11.26
CA ILE A 869 -30.56 18.93 -11.05
C ILE A 869 -29.50 18.62 -12.12
N TYR A 870 -29.76 18.89 -13.40
CA TYR A 870 -28.78 18.71 -14.47
C TYR A 870 -27.50 19.55 -14.23
N GLU A 871 -27.63 20.81 -13.78
CA GLU A 871 -26.50 21.66 -13.41
C GLU A 871 -25.69 21.09 -12.24
N LEU A 872 -26.36 20.64 -11.17
CA LEU A 872 -25.72 20.15 -9.95
C LEU A 872 -25.03 18.78 -10.18
N VAL A 873 -25.69 17.84 -10.86
CA VAL A 873 -25.24 16.45 -10.97
C VAL A 873 -24.35 16.21 -12.21
N LEU A 874 -24.79 16.70 -13.37
CA LEU A 874 -24.18 16.40 -14.68
C LEU A 874 -23.35 17.58 -15.24
N CYS A 875 -23.37 18.71 -14.53
CA CYS A 875 -22.64 19.93 -14.86
C CYS A 875 -22.91 20.45 -16.28
N ARG A 876 -24.14 20.27 -16.78
CA ARG A 876 -24.63 20.75 -18.09
C ARG A 876 -26.11 21.14 -17.99
N GLN A 877 -26.67 21.68 -19.08
CA GLN A 877 -28.12 21.77 -19.26
C GLN A 877 -28.68 20.46 -19.84
N PRO A 878 -29.97 20.14 -19.60
CA PRO A 878 -30.65 19.07 -20.32
C PRO A 878 -30.88 19.47 -21.78
N GLU A 879 -30.87 18.48 -22.67
CA GLU A 879 -31.46 18.61 -23.98
C GLU A 879 -33.00 18.62 -23.88
N HIS A 880 -33.68 19.14 -24.91
CA HIS A 880 -35.14 19.27 -24.91
C HIS A 880 -35.85 17.93 -24.68
N HIS A 881 -35.41 16.88 -25.38
CA HIS A 881 -36.00 15.55 -25.31
C HIS A 881 -35.77 14.87 -23.95
N GLU A 882 -34.60 15.08 -23.33
CA GLU A 882 -34.30 14.59 -21.98
C GLU A 882 -35.24 15.24 -20.95
N LEU A 883 -35.40 16.56 -21.03
CA LEU A 883 -36.23 17.34 -20.12
C LEU A 883 -37.70 16.89 -20.18
N GLU A 884 -38.25 16.74 -21.39
CA GLU A 884 -39.63 16.25 -21.60
C GLU A 884 -39.83 14.85 -21.01
N GLN A 885 -38.89 13.93 -21.27
CA GLN A 885 -38.97 12.55 -20.78
C GLN A 885 -38.87 12.48 -19.25
N VAL A 886 -37.96 13.22 -18.64
CA VAL A 886 -37.80 13.24 -17.17
C VAL A 886 -39.02 13.89 -16.49
N LEU A 887 -39.58 14.97 -17.06
CA LEU A 887 -40.81 15.60 -16.55
C LEU A 887 -42.02 14.65 -16.63
N GLN A 888 -42.15 13.87 -17.70
CA GLN A 888 -43.18 12.84 -17.81
C GLN A 888 -43.00 11.74 -16.76
N SER A 889 -41.77 11.25 -16.57
CA SER A 889 -41.43 10.25 -15.54
C SER A 889 -41.73 10.75 -14.13
N TRP A 890 -41.36 11.99 -13.80
CA TRP A 890 -41.64 12.60 -12.50
C TRP A 890 -43.14 12.61 -12.17
N ARG A 891 -43.97 13.06 -13.12
CA ARG A 891 -45.44 13.08 -12.97
C ARG A 891 -46.03 11.67 -12.82
N ALA A 892 -45.47 10.67 -13.51
CA ALA A 892 -45.89 9.28 -13.39
C ALA A 892 -45.54 8.69 -12.00
N VAL A 893 -44.34 8.99 -11.48
CA VAL A 893 -43.93 8.62 -10.12
C VAL A 893 -44.83 9.30 -9.08
N GLU A 894 -45.10 10.60 -9.22
CA GLU A 894 -45.95 11.33 -8.28
C GLU A 894 -47.39 10.79 -8.23
N ALA A 895 -47.92 10.34 -9.37
CA ALA A 895 -49.22 9.69 -9.45
C ALA A 895 -49.25 8.32 -8.74
N ALA A 896 -48.13 7.59 -8.74
CA ALA A 896 -47.99 6.30 -8.07
C ALA A 896 -47.68 6.40 -6.56
N LEU A 897 -47.03 7.48 -6.12
CA LEU A 897 -46.62 7.65 -4.72
C LEU A 897 -47.81 7.93 -3.78
N PRO A 898 -47.77 7.40 -2.54
CA PRO A 898 -48.78 7.68 -1.53
C PRO A 898 -48.75 9.16 -1.12
N ARG A 899 -49.94 9.70 -0.83
CA ARG A 899 -50.11 11.11 -0.39
C ARG A 899 -49.34 11.41 0.90
N GLU A 900 -49.40 10.51 1.86
CA GLU A 900 -48.65 10.59 3.12
C GLU A 900 -47.41 9.69 3.04
N ALA A 901 -46.31 10.16 3.64
CA ALA A 901 -45.11 9.36 3.84
C ALA A 901 -44.99 8.93 5.31
N ARG A 902 -44.28 7.83 5.55
CA ARG A 902 -43.89 7.43 6.90
C ARG A 902 -42.51 8.03 7.22
N PRO A 903 -42.27 8.58 8.42
CA PRO A 903 -40.92 8.87 8.89
C PRO A 903 -40.11 7.58 9.02
N ASP A 904 -38.79 7.70 9.06
CA ASP A 904 -37.95 6.60 9.48
C ASP A 904 -38.11 6.28 10.98
N GLY A 905 -37.59 5.12 11.38
CA GLY A 905 -37.47 4.78 12.80
C GLY A 905 -36.44 5.66 13.51
N SER A 906 -36.69 5.95 14.79
CA SER A 906 -35.69 6.58 15.67
C SER A 906 -34.49 5.65 15.87
N VAL A 907 -33.27 6.20 15.86
CA VAL A 907 -32.06 5.44 16.21
C VAL A 907 -32.17 4.76 17.58
N PRO A 908 -31.62 3.55 17.76
CA PRO A 908 -31.70 2.81 19.02
C PRO A 908 -30.92 3.52 20.13
N LEU A 909 -31.51 3.64 21.33
CA LEU A 909 -30.84 4.22 22.51
C LEU A 909 -29.98 3.20 23.26
N THR A 910 -30.15 1.91 22.97
CA THR A 910 -29.43 0.79 23.60
C THR A 910 -29.17 -0.32 22.59
N ALA A 911 -28.02 -0.98 22.68
CA ALA A 911 -27.72 -2.22 21.96
C ALA A 911 -27.72 -3.41 22.93
N SER A 912 -28.63 -4.37 22.75
CA SER A 912 -28.64 -5.60 23.55
C SER A 912 -27.50 -6.52 23.11
N ARG A 913 -26.72 -7.02 24.07
CA ARG A 913 -25.51 -7.84 23.86
C ARG A 913 -25.68 -9.20 24.52
N GLU A 914 -25.49 -10.27 23.76
CA GLU A 914 -25.35 -11.65 24.29
C GLU A 914 -23.86 -12.04 24.33
N ALA A 915 -23.47 -12.73 25.40
CA ALA A 915 -22.07 -13.03 25.70
C ALA A 915 -21.91 -14.35 26.46
N VAL A 916 -20.75 -15.01 26.33
CA VAL A 916 -20.38 -16.17 27.16
C VAL A 916 -19.46 -15.72 28.31
N GLU A 917 -19.71 -16.18 29.53
CA GLU A 917 -18.81 -15.99 30.67
C GLU A 917 -17.69 -17.05 30.63
N GLU A 918 -16.43 -16.60 30.71
CA GLU A 918 -15.25 -17.43 30.41
C GLU A 918 -15.06 -18.64 31.33
N LEU A 919 -15.47 -18.57 32.61
CA LEU A 919 -15.18 -19.62 33.59
C LEU A 919 -16.30 -20.64 33.73
N SER A 920 -17.55 -20.23 33.47
CA SER A 920 -18.74 -21.07 33.58
C SER A 920 -19.24 -21.59 32.23
N GLY A 921 -18.88 -20.96 31.11
CA GLY A 921 -19.44 -21.27 29.79
C GLY A 921 -20.91 -20.86 29.62
N GLU A 922 -21.54 -20.30 30.64
CA GLU A 922 -22.92 -19.84 30.60
C GLU A 922 -23.07 -18.52 29.83
N ARG A 923 -24.23 -18.36 29.19
CA ARG A 923 -24.57 -17.13 28.49
C ARG A 923 -25.11 -16.06 29.44
N PHE A 924 -24.82 -14.80 29.16
CA PHE A 924 -25.44 -13.65 29.83
C PHE A 924 -25.77 -12.54 28.83
N MET A 925 -26.77 -11.74 29.18
CA MET A 925 -27.17 -10.56 28.41
C MET A 925 -27.06 -9.26 29.21
N TYR A 926 -26.76 -8.18 28.49
CA TYR A 926 -26.77 -6.81 29.00
C TYR A 926 -27.05 -5.81 27.87
N ASP A 927 -27.53 -4.62 28.23
CA ASP A 927 -27.77 -3.55 27.28
C ASP A 927 -26.65 -2.50 27.37
N GLU A 928 -26.01 -2.23 26.24
CA GLU A 928 -25.02 -1.16 26.06
C GLU A 928 -25.76 0.15 25.76
N ILE A 929 -25.51 1.22 26.54
CA ILE A 929 -26.20 2.51 26.37
C ILE A 929 -25.50 3.35 25.29
N LEU A 930 -26.24 3.75 24.26
CA LEU A 930 -25.72 4.52 23.13
C LEU A 930 -25.90 6.02 23.38
N TYR A 931 -25.05 6.59 24.24
CA TYR A 931 -25.26 7.96 24.78
C TYR A 931 -25.35 9.08 23.74
N ALA A 932 -24.70 8.96 22.57
CA ALA A 932 -24.81 9.98 21.52
C ALA A 932 -26.15 9.91 20.76
N ASN A 933 -26.77 8.73 20.66
CA ASN A 933 -28.09 8.56 20.02
C ASN A 933 -29.22 9.30 20.78
N GLN A 934 -29.02 9.63 22.07
CA GLN A 934 -29.94 10.46 22.85
C GLN A 934 -30.01 11.92 22.37
N GLU A 935 -28.97 12.37 21.66
CA GLU A 935 -28.84 13.74 21.13
C GLU A 935 -28.96 13.74 19.58
N PHE A 936 -29.34 12.61 18.96
CA PHE A 936 -29.38 12.43 17.51
C PHE A 936 -30.53 13.19 16.84
N LYS A 937 -30.17 14.05 15.88
CA LYS A 937 -31.07 14.74 14.97
C LYS A 937 -31.01 14.02 13.62
N PRO A 938 -32.13 13.48 13.07
CA PRO A 938 -32.13 12.86 11.76
C PRO A 938 -31.88 13.86 10.63
N ASP A 939 -31.50 13.35 9.47
CA ASP A 939 -31.49 14.08 8.21
C ASP A 939 -32.93 14.28 7.69
N LEU A 940 -33.10 15.07 6.62
CA LEU A 940 -34.41 15.36 6.01
C LEU A 940 -35.24 14.08 5.79
N GLN A 941 -36.45 14.03 6.37
CA GLN A 941 -37.30 12.85 6.33
C GLN A 941 -38.35 12.92 5.21
N PRO A 942 -38.85 11.77 4.71
CA PRO A 942 -39.87 11.74 3.66
C PRO A 942 -41.18 12.46 4.01
N ASN A 943 -41.51 12.57 5.31
CA ASN A 943 -42.68 13.29 5.81
C ASN A 943 -42.45 14.80 6.06
N ASP A 944 -41.21 15.29 5.90
CA ASP A 944 -40.88 16.71 6.06
C ASP A 944 -41.16 17.51 4.77
N VAL A 945 -41.37 16.82 3.64
CA VAL A 945 -41.64 17.41 2.32
C VAL A 945 -42.91 16.82 1.69
N ASP A 946 -43.48 17.56 0.74
CA ASP A 946 -44.70 17.13 0.06
C ASP A 946 -44.48 15.94 -0.91
N ARG A 947 -45.58 15.43 -1.48
CA ARG A 947 -45.54 14.30 -2.43
C ARG A 947 -44.77 14.63 -3.72
N HIS A 948 -44.83 15.88 -4.17
CA HIS A 948 -44.23 16.31 -5.42
C HIS A 948 -42.70 16.36 -5.32
N VAL A 949 -42.17 16.89 -4.21
CA VAL A 949 -40.73 16.84 -3.89
C VAL A 949 -40.26 15.40 -3.64
N ARG A 950 -41.04 14.55 -2.97
CA ARG A 950 -40.70 13.11 -2.85
C ARG A 950 -40.59 12.42 -4.20
N ALA A 951 -41.51 12.69 -5.12
CA ALA A 951 -41.45 12.14 -6.47
C ALA A 951 -40.20 12.62 -7.24
N LEU A 952 -39.76 13.87 -6.98
CA LEU A 952 -38.50 14.39 -7.52
C LEU A 952 -37.29 13.70 -6.88
N GLY A 953 -37.38 13.27 -5.62
CA GLY A 953 -36.37 12.48 -4.92
C GLY A 953 -36.13 11.11 -5.55
N ASP A 954 -37.19 10.43 -5.98
CA ASP A 954 -37.08 9.17 -6.73
C ASP A 954 -36.44 9.38 -8.12
N ILE A 955 -36.73 10.51 -8.78
CA ILE A 955 -36.05 10.90 -10.03
C ILE A 955 -34.57 11.20 -9.78
N CYS A 956 -34.23 11.95 -8.72
CA CYS A 956 -32.85 12.24 -8.32
C CYS A 956 -32.04 10.96 -8.10
N LEU A 957 -32.65 9.90 -7.56
CA LEU A 957 -32.00 8.61 -7.34
C LEU A 957 -31.50 7.97 -8.66
N VAL A 958 -32.21 8.17 -9.76
CA VAL A 958 -31.77 7.75 -11.10
C VAL A 958 -30.56 8.56 -11.56
N PHE A 959 -30.57 9.88 -11.37
CA PHE A 959 -29.43 10.75 -11.70
C PHE A 959 -28.14 10.31 -11.00
N LEU A 960 -28.22 9.97 -9.70
CA LEU A 960 -27.09 9.48 -8.90
C LEU A 960 -26.56 8.09 -9.34
N ASN A 961 -27.25 7.39 -10.24
CA ASN A 961 -26.82 6.11 -10.81
C ASN A 961 -26.29 6.22 -12.25
N THR A 962 -26.39 7.40 -12.89
CA THR A 962 -25.98 7.57 -14.30
C THR A 962 -24.47 7.42 -14.48
N ASN A 963 -24.04 6.87 -15.62
CA ASN A 963 -22.62 6.83 -16.01
C ASN A 963 -22.01 8.25 -16.03
N GLU A 964 -22.76 9.26 -16.50
CA GLU A 964 -22.31 10.65 -16.52
C GLU A 964 -22.07 11.24 -15.11
N PHE A 965 -22.77 10.76 -14.08
CA PHE A 965 -22.46 11.09 -12.68
C PHE A 965 -21.28 10.28 -12.12
N VAL A 966 -21.25 8.96 -12.32
CA VAL A 966 -20.30 8.05 -11.64
C VAL A 966 -18.93 7.93 -12.32
N TYR A 967 -18.74 8.52 -13.51
CA TYR A 967 -17.46 8.61 -14.22
C TYR A 967 -16.94 10.04 -14.38
N VAL A 968 -15.63 10.11 -14.59
CA VAL A 968 -14.86 11.26 -15.08
C VAL A 968 -14.34 10.88 -16.46
N TYR A 969 -14.57 11.74 -17.44
CA TYR A 969 -14.25 11.54 -18.86
C TYR A 969 -13.06 12.38 -19.29
#